data_AF-A0A930PAX5-F1
#
_entry.id   AF-A0A930PAX5-F1
#
_cell.length_a   1.000
_cell.length_b   1.000
_cell.length_c   1.000
_cell.angle_alpha   90.00
_cell.angle_beta   90.00
_cell.angle_gamma   90.00
#
_symmetry.space_group_name_H-M   'P 1'
#
loop_
_entity.id
_entity.type
_entity.pdbx_description
1 polymer ?
#
loop_
_entity_poly.entity_id
_entity_poly.type
_entity_poly.pdbx_seq_one_letter_code
_entity_poly.pdbx_strand_id
1 'polypeptide(L)'
;MAKSKWKFRQDDLDTILTVINQGLMKKPYYVEYHDTYEDGTPVWNGEKSVLWNLMEQAYPEERAQMMRRMMSKMEELGGLQKGTHQQKLFAYFERYYFSVIDSFSSMLYNEDGKLYEKMKLAMLQGTYTNDTDPLGQSLGDGKSPEVAWVKKRIQYLMSKYSFGDYDAKTAEGAITVRTSAQADATTNSIVLRLTPAMKLYPTIAYGTTIMRGARTDAGKPCEIVVDINGTSDQQLSVKSADYLLDIGDWSSYVINGALSIIGKRLKRLKLGDENEQKVKILIASLTLGNTTSLEEIDVQNISTLGGSLDMRSNFRLRKFLAGGSSLTEAHFADGGALEEVDYPASTSYVELKNLDKLTNEKCNTEACAPNVMSYFVSGCDNLQPIKMLIGIMDAQVGQVPHSLRYVRCVGFNETFTDGRAFDKLSQLVDGTYQGIDAEGQYGNDPYPVLDGTINLTTGAYRDTYDALMTHYPKLKLNIAKWWIRFEDPEVKRICVENWDKDGDGELSMEEAAAVSSIGTMFRGGSFESLKELGMFGTVKLSDGAFQKTTVKESIVLPEGCTSVATGAFEKAIVRTIELPSTVSFLWGTCFHEARIDNLIFHGTQPPQKYGYWEFLGAKIKHIYVPDESVESYRSANLVPWLEYEPLSKYHS
;
A
#
# COMPACT_ATOMS: atom_id res chain seq x y z
N MET A 1 2.44 -49.64 43.52
CA MET A 1 3.75 -50.32 43.40
C MET A 1 4.33 -50.87 44.71
N ALA A 2 3.79 -50.55 45.89
CA ALA A 2 4.36 -50.99 47.17
C ALA A 2 4.34 -52.52 47.45
N LYS A 3 3.66 -53.34 46.64
CA LYS A 3 3.56 -54.81 46.79
C LYS A 3 4.21 -55.62 45.65
N SER A 4 4.98 -55.00 44.76
CA SER A 4 5.67 -55.72 43.67
C SER A 4 6.92 -56.43 44.17
N LYS A 5 7.14 -57.69 43.74
CA LYS A 5 8.41 -58.42 43.96
C LYS A 5 9.58 -57.81 43.17
N TRP A 6 9.28 -57.02 42.13
CA TRP A 6 10.25 -56.28 41.33
C TRP A 6 10.24 -54.80 41.73
N LYS A 7 11.40 -54.27 42.08
CA LYS A 7 11.63 -52.84 42.30
C LYS A 7 12.58 -52.32 41.24
N PHE A 8 12.15 -51.35 40.45
CA PHE A 8 13.09 -50.56 39.65
C PHE A 8 13.87 -49.66 40.61
N ARG A 9 15.20 -49.77 40.60
CA ARG A 9 16.07 -48.78 41.24
C ARG A 9 16.41 -47.72 40.18
N GLN A 10 16.44 -46.46 40.62
CA GLN A 10 17.07 -45.41 39.82
C GLN A 10 18.58 -45.50 40.01
N ASP A 11 19.29 -45.49 38.89
CA ASP A 11 20.75 -45.41 38.78
C ASP A 11 21.01 -44.39 37.66
N ASP A 12 22.01 -43.51 37.79
CA ASP A 12 22.41 -42.50 36.80
C ASP A 12 21.29 -41.58 36.24
N LEU A 13 20.91 -40.56 37.04
CA LEU A 13 19.88 -39.55 36.68
C LEU A 13 20.41 -38.41 35.78
N ASP A 14 21.70 -38.38 35.46
CA ASP A 14 22.29 -37.51 34.43
C ASP A 14 21.73 -37.81 33.02
N THR A 15 20.98 -38.90 32.88
CA THR A 15 20.19 -39.27 31.71
C THR A 15 18.99 -38.36 31.41
N ILE A 16 18.52 -37.51 32.33
CA ILE A 16 17.22 -36.80 32.17
C ILE A 16 17.30 -35.59 31.23
N LEU A 17 18.40 -34.84 31.27
CA LEU A 17 18.55 -33.56 30.56
C LEU A 17 19.63 -33.64 29.46
N THR A 18 20.28 -32.52 29.13
CA THR A 18 21.20 -32.42 27.99
C THR A 18 22.62 -32.95 28.27
N VAL A 19 23.03 -32.97 29.55
CA VAL A 19 24.39 -33.33 29.99
C VAL A 19 24.60 -34.84 29.97
N ILE A 20 25.75 -35.30 29.49
CA ILE A 20 26.19 -36.71 29.56
C ILE A 20 27.17 -36.93 30.74
N ASN A 21 27.52 -38.17 31.05
CA ASN A 21 28.40 -38.53 32.18
C ASN A 21 29.78 -37.83 32.15
N GLN A 22 30.21 -37.35 30.97
CA GLN A 22 31.43 -36.53 30.80
C GLN A 22 31.23 -35.04 31.17
N GLY A 23 30.05 -34.62 31.65
CA GLY A 23 29.74 -33.21 31.93
C GLY A 23 29.50 -32.36 30.68
N LEU A 24 29.31 -32.97 29.51
CA LEU A 24 29.15 -32.25 28.23
C LEU A 24 27.67 -32.17 27.82
N MET A 25 27.21 -31.03 27.30
CA MET A 25 25.85 -30.86 26.76
C MET A 25 25.72 -31.44 25.34
N LYS A 26 25.84 -32.77 25.21
CA LYS A 26 25.82 -33.46 23.90
C LYS A 26 24.44 -33.94 23.46
N LYS A 27 23.48 -34.13 24.37
CA LYS A 27 22.16 -34.67 24.00
C LYS A 27 21.30 -33.58 23.36
N PRO A 28 20.94 -33.69 22.06
CA PRO A 28 20.01 -32.74 21.44
C PRO A 28 18.60 -32.94 22.00
N TYR A 29 17.74 -31.92 21.93
CA TYR A 29 16.37 -32.00 22.44
C TYR A 29 15.51 -33.04 21.71
N TYR A 30 15.89 -33.41 20.49
CA TYR A 30 15.17 -34.40 19.70
C TYR A 30 15.63 -35.84 19.96
N VAL A 31 16.64 -36.05 20.81
CA VAL A 31 17.28 -37.36 21.01
C VAL A 31 16.28 -38.49 21.26
N GLU A 32 16.48 -39.62 20.60
CA GLU A 32 15.73 -40.86 20.77
C GLU A 32 16.62 -42.03 21.19
N TYR A 33 16.01 -43.13 21.63
CA TYR A 33 16.72 -44.28 22.21
C TYR A 33 17.77 -44.88 21.25
N HIS A 34 17.45 -44.94 19.96
CA HIS A 34 18.32 -45.51 18.91
C HIS A 34 19.21 -44.48 18.21
N ASP A 35 19.28 -43.23 18.69
CA ASP A 35 20.15 -42.22 18.09
C ASP A 35 21.63 -42.49 18.42
N THR A 36 22.50 -42.17 17.47
CA THR A 36 23.96 -42.22 17.60
C THR A 36 24.57 -40.83 17.44
N TYR A 37 25.75 -40.62 18.01
CA TYR A 37 26.60 -39.46 17.73
C TYR A 37 27.24 -39.58 16.34
N GLU A 38 27.93 -38.53 15.88
CA GLU A 38 28.60 -38.51 14.57
C GLU A 38 29.67 -39.60 14.40
N ASP A 39 30.24 -40.07 15.51
CA ASP A 39 31.22 -41.17 15.54
C ASP A 39 30.57 -42.57 15.52
N GLY A 40 29.24 -42.65 15.46
CA GLY A 40 28.47 -43.89 15.46
C GLY A 40 28.21 -44.47 16.85
N THR A 41 28.67 -43.84 17.92
CA THR A 41 28.43 -44.28 19.29
C THR A 41 26.96 -44.05 19.68
N PRO A 42 26.25 -45.04 20.25
CA PRO A 42 24.90 -44.84 20.75
C PRO A 42 24.83 -43.74 21.81
N VAL A 43 23.81 -42.89 21.72
CA VAL A 43 23.59 -41.84 22.73
C VAL A 43 23.18 -42.44 24.07
N TRP A 44 22.41 -43.54 24.04
CA TRP A 44 21.93 -44.24 25.22
C TRP A 44 22.61 -45.59 25.39
N ASN A 45 23.07 -45.85 26.60
CA ASN A 45 23.51 -47.19 26.98
C ASN A 45 22.30 -48.15 26.92
N GLY A 46 22.54 -49.33 26.34
CA GLY A 46 21.50 -50.35 26.18
C GLY A 46 20.84 -50.40 24.81
N GLU A 47 21.23 -49.57 23.82
CA GLU A 47 20.75 -49.67 22.43
C GLU A 47 20.82 -51.12 21.88
N LYS A 48 21.89 -51.86 22.21
CA LYS A 48 22.07 -53.26 21.80
C LYS A 48 21.26 -54.28 22.60
N SER A 49 20.40 -53.83 23.51
CA SER A 49 19.58 -54.70 24.35
C SER A 49 18.49 -55.38 23.53
N VAL A 50 18.67 -56.68 23.27
CA VAL A 50 17.69 -57.51 22.57
C VAL A 50 16.32 -57.47 23.27
N LEU A 51 16.30 -57.53 24.61
CA LEU A 51 15.06 -57.48 25.38
C LEU A 51 14.30 -56.17 25.14
N TRP A 52 14.98 -55.02 25.25
CA TRP A 52 14.32 -53.73 25.08
C TRP A 52 13.87 -53.54 23.64
N ASN A 53 14.70 -53.92 22.66
CA ASN A 53 14.37 -53.80 21.25
C ASN A 53 13.15 -54.66 20.86
N LEU A 54 13.04 -55.89 21.40
CA LEU A 54 11.85 -56.72 21.21
C LEU A 54 10.61 -56.15 21.89
N MET A 55 10.74 -55.59 23.10
CA MET A 55 9.63 -54.91 23.79
C MET A 55 9.15 -53.67 23.02
N GLU A 56 10.07 -52.91 22.41
CA GLU A 56 9.72 -51.77 21.57
C GLU A 56 8.92 -52.18 20.33
N GLN A 57 9.31 -53.29 19.68
CA GLN A 57 8.67 -53.82 18.49
C GLN A 57 7.32 -54.48 18.80
N ALA A 58 7.20 -55.15 19.94
CA ALA A 58 6.00 -55.89 20.32
C ALA A 58 4.85 -55.00 20.81
N TYR A 59 5.15 -53.84 21.42
CA TYR A 59 4.15 -52.99 22.09
C TYR A 59 4.23 -51.50 21.69
N PRO A 60 4.24 -51.15 20.39
CA PRO A 60 4.41 -49.77 19.96
C PRO A 60 3.27 -48.86 20.43
N GLU A 61 2.03 -49.35 20.42
CA GLU A 61 0.85 -48.58 20.81
C GLU A 61 0.75 -48.40 22.32
N GLU A 62 0.94 -49.45 23.11
CA GLU A 62 0.88 -49.39 24.57
C GLU A 62 1.98 -48.50 25.12
N ARG A 63 3.16 -48.48 24.49
CA ARG A 63 4.24 -47.55 24.83
C ARG A 63 3.83 -46.11 24.55
N ALA A 64 3.25 -45.83 23.39
CA ALA A 64 2.75 -44.49 23.09
C ALA A 64 1.63 -44.04 24.06
N GLN A 65 0.70 -44.94 24.40
CA GLN A 65 -0.34 -44.70 25.40
C GLN A 65 0.25 -44.47 26.80
N MET A 66 1.27 -45.23 27.19
CA MET A 66 2.00 -45.02 28.44
C MET A 66 2.65 -43.64 28.48
N MET A 67 3.33 -43.23 27.41
CA MET A 67 3.93 -41.89 27.31
C MET A 67 2.89 -40.77 27.40
N ARG A 68 1.74 -40.92 26.75
CA ARG A 68 0.62 -39.98 26.89
C ARG A 68 0.12 -39.88 28.33
N ARG A 69 -0.08 -41.02 29.02
CA ARG A 69 -0.47 -41.04 30.44
C ARG A 69 0.58 -40.38 31.34
N MET A 70 1.87 -40.59 31.06
CA MET A 70 2.96 -39.95 31.77
C MET A 70 2.91 -38.43 31.59
N MET A 71 2.77 -37.94 30.36
CA MET A 71 2.67 -36.51 30.08
C MET A 71 1.43 -35.87 30.72
N SER A 72 0.25 -36.51 30.63
CA SER A 72 -0.94 -36.03 31.37
C SER A 72 -0.71 -35.93 32.88
N LYS A 73 -0.03 -36.92 33.46
CA LYS A 73 0.27 -36.90 34.89
C LYS A 73 1.31 -35.83 35.24
N MET A 74 2.27 -35.55 34.35
CA MET A 74 3.21 -34.45 34.51
C MET A 74 2.48 -33.11 34.54
N GLU A 75 1.52 -32.86 33.63
CA GLU A 75 0.69 -31.64 33.66
C GLU A 75 -0.04 -31.48 35.00
N GLU A 76 -0.66 -32.55 35.50
CA GLU A 76 -1.35 -32.56 36.79
C GLU A 76 -0.39 -32.22 37.95
N LEU A 77 0.79 -32.85 37.99
CA LEU A 77 1.80 -32.63 39.03
C LEU A 77 2.45 -31.24 38.95
N GLY A 78 2.56 -30.67 37.74
CA GLY A 78 3.01 -29.30 37.52
C GLY A 78 2.11 -28.26 38.19
N GLY A 79 0.82 -28.55 38.35
CA GLY A 79 -0.13 -27.75 39.12
C GLY A 79 -0.70 -26.52 38.40
N LEU A 80 -0.25 -26.24 37.17
CA LEU A 80 -0.76 -25.14 36.36
C LEU A 80 -2.12 -25.48 35.75
N GLN A 81 -3.18 -24.79 36.20
CA GLN A 81 -4.57 -25.11 35.80
C GLN A 81 -4.96 -24.57 34.41
N LYS A 82 -4.47 -23.37 34.04
CA LYS A 82 -4.79 -22.67 32.79
C LYS A 82 -3.54 -22.47 31.94
N GLY A 83 -3.69 -22.56 30.61
CA GLY A 83 -2.60 -22.42 29.65
C GLY A 83 -2.51 -23.62 28.69
N THR A 84 -1.60 -23.51 27.72
CA THR A 84 -1.34 -24.55 26.71
C THR A 84 -0.73 -25.80 27.33
N HIS A 85 -0.82 -26.94 26.64
CA HIS A 85 -0.16 -28.18 27.05
C HIS A 85 1.35 -28.00 27.23
N GLN A 86 1.99 -27.21 26.37
CA GLN A 86 3.39 -26.86 26.49
C GLN A 86 3.70 -26.13 27.82
N GLN A 87 2.87 -25.14 28.19
CA GLN A 87 3.04 -24.41 29.45
C GLN A 87 2.83 -25.30 30.68
N LYS A 88 1.83 -26.19 30.65
CA LYS A 88 1.55 -27.11 31.75
C LYS A 88 2.65 -28.15 31.95
N LEU A 89 3.15 -28.73 30.86
CA LEU A 89 4.30 -29.63 30.92
C LEU A 89 5.56 -28.90 31.38
N PHE A 90 5.78 -27.66 30.95
CA PHE A 90 6.92 -26.87 31.40
C PHE A 90 6.84 -26.56 32.90
N ALA A 91 5.64 -26.29 33.44
CA ALA A 91 5.44 -26.06 34.87
C ALA A 91 5.86 -27.26 35.74
N TYR A 92 5.75 -28.49 35.24
CA TYR A 92 6.30 -29.67 35.91
C TYR A 92 7.83 -29.59 36.04
N PHE A 93 8.53 -29.27 34.95
CA PHE A 93 9.99 -29.12 34.98
C PHE A 93 10.42 -27.95 35.85
N GLU A 94 9.70 -26.83 35.79
CA GLU A 94 9.94 -25.68 36.67
C GLU A 94 9.85 -26.09 38.13
N ARG A 95 8.77 -26.78 38.51
CA ARG A 95 8.51 -27.16 39.91
C ARG A 95 9.52 -28.17 40.45
N TYR A 96 9.85 -29.20 39.67
CA TYR A 96 10.62 -30.35 40.19
C TYR A 96 12.11 -30.33 39.84
N TYR A 97 12.53 -29.54 38.85
CA TYR A 97 13.92 -29.47 38.41
C TYR A 97 14.49 -28.05 38.55
N PHE A 98 13.88 -27.06 37.90
CA PHE A 98 14.48 -25.72 37.83
C PHE A 98 14.34 -24.89 39.11
N SER A 99 13.32 -25.13 39.93
CA SER A 99 13.15 -24.48 41.24
C SER A 99 14.33 -24.71 42.18
N VAL A 100 15.01 -25.86 42.06
CA VAL A 100 16.22 -26.17 42.83
C VAL A 100 17.41 -25.35 42.32
N ILE A 101 17.53 -25.17 41.00
CA ILE A 101 18.60 -24.38 40.39
C ILE A 101 18.56 -22.93 40.88
N ASP A 102 17.36 -22.37 41.09
CA ASP A 102 17.18 -21.02 41.63
C ASP A 102 17.69 -20.84 43.07
N SER A 103 17.97 -21.95 43.77
CA SER A 103 18.63 -21.91 45.08
C SER A 103 20.14 -21.70 45.00
N PHE A 104 20.74 -21.71 43.80
CA PHE A 104 22.17 -21.53 43.57
C PHE A 104 22.46 -20.23 42.81
N SER A 105 23.53 -19.53 43.20
CA SER A 105 23.95 -18.30 42.50
C SER A 105 24.62 -18.65 41.17
N SER A 106 24.07 -18.15 40.06
CA SER A 106 24.68 -18.29 38.73
C SER A 106 26.08 -17.68 38.66
N MET A 107 26.36 -16.63 39.44
CA MET A 107 27.70 -16.07 39.58
C MET A 107 28.66 -17.06 40.22
N LEU A 108 28.28 -17.70 41.33
CA LEU A 108 29.14 -18.71 41.98
C LEU A 108 29.36 -19.93 41.07
N TYR A 109 28.32 -20.37 40.37
CA TYR A 109 28.43 -21.47 39.40
C TYR A 109 29.41 -21.13 38.26
N ASN A 110 29.32 -19.91 37.70
CA ASN A 110 30.25 -19.44 36.67
C ASN A 110 31.69 -19.28 37.20
N GLU A 111 31.88 -18.82 38.44
CA GLU A 111 33.21 -18.74 39.06
C GLU A 111 33.84 -20.12 39.26
N ASP A 112 33.05 -21.13 39.66
CA ASP A 112 33.50 -22.52 39.72
C ASP A 112 33.89 -23.04 38.34
N GLY A 113 33.14 -22.66 37.30
CA GLY A 113 33.43 -22.96 35.90
C GLY A 113 34.82 -22.53 35.42
N LYS A 114 35.39 -21.46 36.00
CA LYS A 114 36.77 -21.01 35.68
C LYS A 114 37.85 -22.01 36.10
N LEU A 115 37.56 -22.95 36.99
CA LEU A 115 38.47 -24.04 37.31
C LEU A 115 38.72 -24.92 36.08
N TYR A 116 37.70 -25.16 35.25
CA TYR A 116 37.86 -25.91 34.00
C TYR A 116 38.75 -25.17 33.00
N GLU A 117 38.65 -23.85 32.90
CA GLU A 117 39.54 -23.03 32.07
C GLU A 117 41.01 -23.13 32.54
N LYS A 118 41.24 -23.08 33.86
CA LYS A 118 42.57 -23.30 34.44
C LYS A 118 43.09 -24.70 34.15
N MET A 119 42.24 -25.73 34.26
CA MET A 119 42.64 -27.11 33.93
C MET A 119 42.96 -27.27 32.45
N LYS A 120 42.26 -26.56 31.55
CA LYS A 120 42.61 -26.53 30.13
C LYS A 120 44.00 -25.93 29.90
N LEU A 121 44.33 -24.84 30.56
CA LEU A 121 45.67 -24.25 30.49
C LEU A 121 46.74 -25.21 31.02
N ALA A 122 46.48 -25.86 32.17
CA ALA A 122 47.38 -26.88 32.72
C ALA A 122 47.56 -28.08 31.77
N MET A 123 46.49 -28.48 31.06
CA MET A 123 46.55 -29.54 30.05
C MET A 123 47.42 -29.15 28.86
N LEU A 124 47.29 -27.91 28.36
CA LEU A 124 48.12 -27.37 27.29
C LEU A 124 49.60 -27.22 27.71
N GLN A 125 49.86 -27.01 29.00
CA GLN A 125 51.21 -26.94 29.59
C GLN A 125 51.80 -28.32 29.90
N GLY A 126 51.03 -29.41 29.73
CA GLY A 126 51.47 -30.78 30.02
C GLY A 126 51.54 -31.12 31.52
N THR A 127 51.00 -30.28 32.40
CA THR A 127 51.00 -30.50 33.87
C THR A 127 49.72 -31.17 34.37
N TYR A 128 48.76 -31.43 33.48
CA TYR A 128 47.48 -32.06 33.78
C TYR A 128 47.03 -32.91 32.59
N THR A 129 46.36 -34.03 32.83
CA THR A 129 45.81 -34.92 31.80
C THR A 129 44.43 -35.41 32.23
N ASN A 130 43.47 -35.39 31.31
CA ASN A 130 42.13 -35.93 31.50
C ASN A 130 41.62 -36.50 30.18
N ASP A 131 40.72 -37.49 30.26
CA ASP A 131 40.13 -38.13 29.09
C ASP A 131 39.10 -37.22 28.38
N THR A 132 38.60 -36.20 29.08
CA THR A 132 37.67 -35.20 28.56
C THR A 132 38.31 -33.82 28.60
N ASP A 133 38.16 -33.05 27.51
CA ASP A 133 38.58 -31.67 27.45
C ASP A 133 37.88 -30.84 28.54
N PRO A 134 38.60 -30.30 29.54
CA PRO A 134 37.99 -29.57 30.64
C PRO A 134 37.15 -28.38 30.16
N LEU A 135 37.59 -27.69 29.10
CA LEU A 135 36.91 -26.50 28.61
C LEU A 135 35.46 -26.81 28.17
N GLY A 136 35.19 -28.03 27.71
CA GLY A 136 33.84 -28.47 27.33
C GLY A 136 32.85 -28.56 28.51
N GLN A 137 33.34 -28.52 29.74
CA GLN A 137 32.55 -28.55 30.97
C GLN A 137 32.25 -27.13 31.52
N SER A 138 32.81 -26.07 30.91
CA SER A 138 32.46 -24.68 31.21
C SER A 138 31.20 -24.28 30.43
N LEU A 139 30.02 -24.47 31.04
CA LEU A 139 28.71 -24.42 30.37
C LEU A 139 27.91 -23.12 30.60
N GLY A 140 28.53 -22.10 31.21
CA GLY A 140 27.84 -20.87 31.63
C GLY A 140 26.87 -21.13 32.79
N ASP A 141 25.73 -20.42 32.83
CA ASP A 141 24.82 -20.47 33.98
C ASP A 141 24.08 -21.81 34.21
N GLY A 142 24.24 -22.78 33.29
CA GLY A 142 23.58 -24.09 33.30
C GLY A 142 22.06 -24.05 33.05
N LYS A 143 21.34 -23.14 33.72
CA LYS A 143 19.88 -23.02 33.68
C LYS A 143 19.38 -22.67 32.28
N SER A 144 19.97 -21.67 31.64
CA SER A 144 19.50 -21.14 30.36
C SER A 144 19.48 -22.20 29.24
N PRO A 145 20.56 -22.95 28.98
CA PRO A 145 20.56 -24.01 27.97
C PRO A 145 19.62 -25.17 28.32
N GLU A 146 19.50 -25.57 29.60
CA GLU A 146 18.58 -26.64 30.00
C GLU A 146 17.10 -26.24 29.84
N VAL A 147 16.74 -25.01 30.22
CA VAL A 147 15.38 -24.47 30.01
C VAL A 147 15.05 -24.44 28.53
N ALA A 148 15.97 -23.97 27.68
CA ALA A 148 15.78 -23.96 26.23
C ALA A 148 15.63 -25.38 25.66
N TRP A 149 16.44 -26.33 26.15
CA TRP A 149 16.37 -27.73 25.77
C TRP A 149 15.02 -28.35 26.15
N VAL A 150 14.55 -28.16 27.39
CA VAL A 150 13.27 -28.70 27.88
C VAL A 150 12.09 -28.13 27.10
N LYS A 151 12.07 -26.83 26.82
CA LYS A 151 11.00 -26.20 26.02
C LYS A 151 10.87 -26.83 24.63
N LYS A 152 12.01 -27.11 23.98
CA LYS A 152 12.04 -27.81 22.68
C LYS A 152 11.73 -29.30 22.82
N ARG A 153 12.20 -29.96 23.88
CA ARG A 153 11.94 -31.38 24.16
C ARG A 153 10.46 -31.67 24.36
N ILE A 154 9.76 -30.80 25.09
CA ILE A 154 8.31 -30.90 25.29
C ILE A 154 7.61 -30.90 23.92
N GLN A 155 7.90 -29.91 23.08
CA GLN A 155 7.30 -29.82 21.75
C GLN A 155 7.58 -31.08 20.90
N TYR A 156 8.84 -31.55 20.94
CA TYR A 156 9.25 -32.77 20.24
C TYR A 156 8.46 -34.00 20.72
N LEU A 157 8.36 -34.23 22.03
CA LEU A 157 7.67 -35.37 22.61
C LEU A 157 6.16 -35.33 22.34
N MET A 158 5.56 -34.14 22.41
CA MET A 158 4.16 -33.94 22.05
C MET A 158 3.90 -34.36 20.60
N SER A 159 4.79 -33.97 19.67
CA SER A 159 4.70 -34.37 18.25
C SER A 159 4.86 -35.89 18.04
N LYS A 160 5.83 -36.49 18.73
CA LYS A 160 6.12 -37.92 18.61
C LYS A 160 4.96 -38.78 19.09
N TYR A 161 4.33 -38.42 20.21
CA TYR A 161 3.31 -39.24 20.85
C TYR A 161 1.88 -38.75 20.63
N SER A 162 1.69 -37.75 19.76
CA SER A 162 0.38 -37.16 19.42
C SER A 162 -0.37 -36.73 20.67
N PHE A 163 0.24 -35.81 21.43
CA PHE A 163 -0.27 -35.30 22.70
C PHE A 163 -0.47 -33.79 22.65
N GLY A 164 -1.47 -33.30 23.38
CA GLY A 164 -1.83 -31.88 23.45
C GLY A 164 -2.12 -31.31 22.07
N ASP A 165 -1.37 -30.28 21.65
CA ASP A 165 -1.53 -29.60 20.36
C ASP A 165 -1.39 -30.53 19.13
N TYR A 166 -0.90 -31.77 19.31
CA TYR A 166 -0.78 -32.80 18.27
C TYR A 166 -1.86 -33.89 18.33
N ASP A 167 -2.81 -33.79 19.26
CA ASP A 167 -3.95 -34.70 19.33
C ASP A 167 -5.05 -34.33 18.31
N ALA A 168 -5.96 -35.27 18.01
CA ALA A 168 -6.96 -35.08 16.96
C ALA A 168 -7.98 -33.99 17.27
N LYS A 169 -8.32 -33.82 18.55
CA LYS A 169 -9.42 -32.98 19.04
C LYS A 169 -8.99 -31.55 19.33
N THR A 170 -7.71 -31.32 19.59
CA THR A 170 -7.18 -29.98 19.86
C THR A 170 -7.22 -29.12 18.60
N ALA A 171 -7.84 -27.95 18.73
CA ALA A 171 -8.00 -26.96 17.64
C ALA A 171 -7.09 -25.73 17.80
N GLU A 172 -6.46 -25.55 18.96
CA GLU A 172 -5.55 -24.43 19.22
C GLU A 172 -4.29 -24.53 18.34
N GLY A 173 -3.89 -23.41 17.74
CA GLY A 173 -2.66 -23.33 16.93
C GLY A 173 -2.65 -24.27 15.72
N ALA A 174 -3.81 -24.55 15.13
CA ALA A 174 -3.96 -25.45 13.99
C ALA A 174 -4.40 -24.70 12.73
N ILE A 175 -4.07 -25.27 11.57
CA ILE A 175 -4.72 -24.93 10.31
C ILE A 175 -5.89 -25.88 10.14
N THR A 176 -7.09 -25.37 9.93
CA THR A 176 -8.30 -26.20 9.80
C THR A 176 -9.01 -25.92 8.51
N VAL A 177 -9.37 -26.99 7.82
CA VAL A 177 -9.96 -26.95 6.50
C VAL A 177 -10.94 -28.10 6.31
N ARG A 178 -11.83 -27.96 5.33
CA ARG A 178 -12.71 -29.02 4.88
C ARG A 178 -12.30 -29.47 3.48
N THR A 179 -12.10 -30.77 3.32
CA THR A 179 -11.67 -31.37 2.05
C THR A 179 -12.67 -32.46 1.66
N SER A 180 -12.94 -32.56 0.36
CA SER A 180 -13.71 -33.66 -0.24
C SER A 180 -12.79 -34.48 -1.15
N ALA A 181 -13.26 -35.64 -1.63
CA ALA A 181 -12.54 -36.42 -2.64
C ALA A 181 -12.13 -35.54 -3.84
N GLN A 182 -10.94 -35.78 -4.39
CA GLN A 182 -10.42 -35.03 -5.52
C GLN A 182 -11.38 -35.13 -6.73
N ALA A 183 -11.50 -34.05 -7.50
CA ALA A 183 -12.27 -34.01 -8.74
C ALA A 183 -11.65 -34.84 -9.88
N ASP A 184 -10.40 -35.29 -9.71
CA ASP A 184 -9.72 -36.17 -10.66
C ASP A 184 -9.83 -37.62 -10.18
N ALA A 185 -10.65 -38.40 -10.87
CA ALA A 185 -11.07 -39.75 -10.51
C ALA A 185 -9.95 -40.82 -10.53
N THR A 186 -8.68 -40.43 -10.55
CA THR A 186 -7.54 -41.34 -10.69
C THR A 186 -6.77 -41.62 -9.39
N THR A 187 -6.82 -40.73 -8.39
CA THR A 187 -6.21 -40.99 -7.06
C THR A 187 -7.01 -40.36 -5.91
N ASN A 188 -7.51 -41.19 -4.98
CA ASN A 188 -8.20 -40.77 -3.76
C ASN A 188 -7.23 -40.33 -2.65
N SER A 189 -6.16 -39.59 -2.95
CA SER A 189 -5.22 -39.14 -1.91
C SER A 189 -4.70 -37.72 -2.13
N ILE A 190 -4.34 -37.05 -1.04
CA ILE A 190 -3.63 -35.77 -1.02
C ILE A 190 -2.27 -35.99 -0.37
N VAL A 191 -1.21 -35.40 -0.93
CA VAL A 191 0.14 -35.44 -0.36
C VAL A 191 0.48 -34.07 0.20
N LEU A 192 0.35 -33.89 1.51
CA LEU A 192 0.69 -32.63 2.19
C LEU A 192 2.20 -32.51 2.39
N ARG A 193 2.76 -31.33 2.09
CA ARG A 193 4.20 -31.02 2.21
C ARG A 193 4.47 -30.02 3.31
N LEU A 194 4.65 -30.50 4.54
CA LEU A 194 4.81 -29.64 5.72
C LEU A 194 6.29 -29.45 6.07
N THR A 195 6.72 -28.20 6.25
CA THR A 195 8.10 -27.88 6.64
C THR A 195 8.15 -27.38 8.08
N PRO A 196 8.72 -28.14 9.05
CA PRO A 196 8.73 -27.73 10.44
C PRO A 196 9.84 -26.72 10.76
N ALA A 197 9.60 -25.85 11.74
CA ALA A 197 10.55 -24.83 12.23
C ALA A 197 11.60 -25.38 13.20
N MET A 198 11.43 -26.62 13.65
CA MET A 198 12.36 -27.36 14.49
C MET A 198 12.28 -28.83 14.12
N LYS A 199 13.29 -29.64 14.44
CA LYS A 199 13.19 -31.09 14.27
C LYS A 199 12.03 -31.64 15.11
N LEU A 200 11.05 -32.29 14.48
CA LEU A 200 9.84 -32.86 15.11
C LEU A 200 9.14 -33.84 14.14
N TYR A 201 7.97 -34.35 14.54
CA TYR A 201 7.10 -35.14 13.66
C TYR A 201 5.88 -34.31 13.21
N PRO A 202 5.86 -33.79 11.97
CA PRO A 202 4.70 -33.06 11.47
C PRO A 202 3.46 -33.95 11.55
N THR A 203 2.35 -33.39 12.01
CA THR A 203 1.14 -34.18 12.30
C THR A 203 -0.08 -33.48 11.73
N ILE A 204 -0.99 -34.28 11.22
CA ILE A 204 -2.32 -33.84 10.84
C ILE A 204 -3.36 -34.71 11.54
N ALA A 205 -4.59 -34.21 11.59
CA ALA A 205 -5.77 -35.04 11.83
C ALA A 205 -6.71 -34.96 10.63
N TYR A 206 -7.21 -36.11 10.20
CA TYR A 206 -8.28 -36.22 9.21
C TYR A 206 -9.48 -36.92 9.86
N GLY A 207 -10.54 -36.16 10.12
CA GLY A 207 -11.61 -36.59 11.01
C GLY A 207 -11.06 -36.89 12.42
N THR A 208 -11.26 -38.11 12.90
CA THR A 208 -10.74 -38.58 14.21
C THR A 208 -9.37 -39.25 14.11
N THR A 209 -8.85 -39.46 12.90
CA THR A 209 -7.60 -40.19 12.64
C THR A 209 -6.42 -39.25 12.68
N ILE A 210 -5.44 -39.54 13.54
CA ILE A 210 -4.13 -38.87 13.53
C ILE A 210 -3.23 -39.53 12.49
N MET A 211 -2.62 -38.71 11.65
CA MET A 211 -1.56 -39.13 10.74
C MET A 211 -0.28 -38.35 11.07
N ARG A 212 0.75 -39.08 11.48
CA ARG A 212 2.04 -38.53 11.85
C ARG A 212 3.03 -38.79 10.72
N GLY A 213 3.67 -37.73 10.23
CA GLY A 213 4.73 -37.81 9.24
C GLY A 213 6.03 -38.39 9.81
N ALA A 214 7.06 -38.43 8.97
CA ALA A 214 8.39 -38.86 9.38
C ALA A 214 9.05 -37.87 10.35
N ARG A 215 10.04 -38.35 11.11
CA ARG A 215 10.90 -37.49 11.92
C ARG A 215 11.68 -36.56 10.99
N THR A 216 11.39 -35.28 11.02
CA THR A 216 11.85 -34.35 9.98
C THR A 216 12.69 -33.23 10.59
N ASP A 217 13.84 -32.96 9.99
CA ASP A 217 14.73 -31.86 10.40
C ASP A 217 14.09 -30.50 10.15
N ALA A 218 14.50 -29.50 10.95
CA ALA A 218 14.05 -28.13 10.78
C ALA A 218 14.34 -27.63 9.35
N GLY A 219 13.35 -27.01 8.71
CA GLY A 219 13.48 -26.48 7.35
C GLY A 219 13.50 -27.53 6.24
N LYS A 220 13.33 -28.82 6.54
CA LYS A 220 13.17 -29.88 5.52
C LYS A 220 11.68 -30.24 5.35
N PRO A 221 11.19 -30.46 4.12
CA PRO A 221 9.80 -30.84 3.90
C PRO A 221 9.54 -32.28 4.36
N CYS A 222 8.38 -32.51 4.96
CA CYS A 222 7.82 -33.82 5.27
C CYS A 222 6.58 -34.05 4.40
N GLU A 223 6.54 -35.17 3.71
CA GLU A 223 5.35 -35.61 2.98
C GLU A 223 4.44 -36.45 3.90
N ILE A 224 3.15 -36.14 3.91
CA ILE A 224 2.12 -36.93 4.58
C ILE A 224 1.04 -37.23 3.55
N VAL A 225 0.88 -38.52 3.23
CA VAL A 225 -0.16 -39.00 2.33
C VAL A 225 -1.45 -39.19 3.12
N VAL A 226 -2.53 -38.59 2.63
CA VAL A 226 -3.87 -38.65 3.21
C VAL A 226 -4.78 -39.34 2.22
N ASP A 227 -5.21 -40.57 2.55
CA ASP A 227 -6.20 -41.28 1.73
C ASP A 227 -7.60 -40.73 2.03
N ILE A 228 -8.20 -40.10 1.04
CA ILE A 228 -9.55 -39.54 1.09
C ILE A 228 -10.54 -40.64 0.71
N ASN A 229 -11.00 -41.37 1.72
CA ASN A 229 -12.01 -42.40 1.55
C ASN A 229 -13.43 -41.80 1.67
N GLY A 230 -14.12 -41.66 0.54
CA GLY A 230 -15.57 -41.43 0.48
C GLY A 230 -16.03 -40.04 -0.01
N THR A 231 -17.35 -39.89 -0.12
CA THR A 231 -18.06 -38.66 -0.55
C THR A 231 -18.31 -37.65 0.57
N SER A 232 -17.87 -37.95 1.80
CA SER A 232 -18.17 -37.14 2.98
C SER A 232 -17.16 -36.02 3.19
N ASP A 233 -17.66 -34.81 3.36
CA ASP A 233 -16.96 -33.61 3.83
C ASP A 233 -16.34 -33.85 5.22
N GLN A 234 -15.02 -34.07 5.28
CA GLN A 234 -14.29 -34.28 6.54
C GLN A 234 -13.34 -33.12 6.83
N GLN A 235 -13.22 -32.80 8.12
CA GLN A 235 -12.27 -31.80 8.58
C GLN A 235 -10.85 -32.38 8.52
N LEU A 236 -9.98 -31.68 7.80
CA LEU A 236 -8.54 -31.85 7.86
C LEU A 236 -7.96 -30.74 8.74
N SER A 237 -7.06 -31.10 9.64
CA SER A 237 -6.36 -30.12 10.46
C SER A 237 -4.88 -30.40 10.55
N VAL A 238 -4.06 -29.41 10.20
CA VAL A 238 -2.62 -29.45 10.42
C VAL A 238 -2.35 -29.02 11.84
N LYS A 239 -1.72 -29.90 12.62
CA LYS A 239 -1.56 -29.72 14.06
C LYS A 239 -0.29 -28.94 14.39
N SER A 240 -0.39 -28.07 15.41
CA SER A 240 0.69 -27.24 15.92
C SER A 240 1.43 -26.44 14.83
N ALA A 241 0.65 -25.74 14.00
CA ALA A 241 1.14 -24.94 12.87
C ALA A 241 2.01 -23.74 13.31
N ASP A 242 1.97 -23.36 14.59
CA ASP A 242 2.93 -22.44 15.20
C ASP A 242 4.39 -22.90 15.07
N TYR A 243 4.63 -24.20 14.86
CA TYR A 243 5.95 -24.80 14.66
C TYR A 243 6.20 -25.24 13.22
N LEU A 244 5.45 -24.70 12.25
CA LEU A 244 5.70 -24.86 10.83
C LEU A 244 6.24 -23.55 10.23
N LEU A 245 7.11 -23.69 9.23
CA LEU A 245 7.62 -22.59 8.41
C LEU A 245 6.81 -22.45 7.10
N ASP A 246 6.35 -23.57 6.55
CA ASP A 246 5.66 -23.66 5.27
C ASP A 246 4.73 -24.88 5.26
N ILE A 247 3.60 -24.76 4.55
CA ILE A 247 2.62 -25.84 4.32
C ILE A 247 2.69 -26.43 2.90
N GLY A 248 3.56 -25.89 2.05
CA GLY A 248 3.69 -26.27 0.65
C GLY A 248 2.73 -25.51 -0.25
N ASP A 249 2.53 -26.05 -1.45
CA ASP A 249 1.61 -25.51 -2.45
C ASP A 249 0.27 -26.26 -2.37
N TRP A 250 -0.79 -25.54 -2.01
CA TRP A 250 -2.14 -26.07 -1.84
C TRP A 250 -3.08 -25.70 -2.99
N SER A 251 -2.59 -25.02 -4.04
CA SER A 251 -3.40 -24.57 -5.18
C SER A 251 -4.15 -25.73 -5.85
N SER A 252 -3.51 -26.88 -5.94
CA SER A 252 -4.06 -28.08 -6.58
C SER A 252 -5.00 -28.92 -5.70
N TYR A 253 -5.22 -28.55 -4.44
CA TYR A 253 -6.06 -29.34 -3.53
C TYR A 253 -7.52 -28.93 -3.59
N VAL A 254 -8.43 -29.92 -3.59
CA VAL A 254 -9.88 -29.69 -3.57
C VAL A 254 -10.33 -29.42 -2.15
N ILE A 255 -10.22 -28.16 -1.77
CA ILE A 255 -10.57 -27.62 -0.46
C ILE A 255 -11.79 -26.72 -0.62
N ASN A 256 -12.80 -26.88 0.24
CA ASN A 256 -14.07 -26.15 0.16
C ASN A 256 -14.40 -25.44 1.48
N GLY A 257 -15.24 -24.39 1.40
CA GLY A 257 -15.81 -23.74 2.56
C GLY A 257 -14.85 -22.75 3.23
N ALA A 258 -14.73 -22.80 4.55
CA ALA A 258 -13.89 -21.86 5.31
C ALA A 258 -12.50 -22.46 5.60
N LEU A 259 -11.46 -21.68 5.36
CA LEU A 259 -10.08 -22.02 5.74
C LEU A 259 -9.61 -21.11 6.87
N SER A 260 -9.22 -21.70 8.00
CA SER A 260 -8.62 -20.98 9.12
C SER A 260 -7.17 -21.37 9.26
N ILE A 261 -6.27 -20.38 9.28
CA ILE A 261 -4.83 -20.57 9.39
C ILE A 261 -4.36 -19.90 10.66
N ILE A 262 -3.96 -20.71 11.64
CA ILE A 262 -3.36 -20.22 12.88
C ILE A 262 -1.93 -20.75 12.98
N GLY A 263 -0.93 -19.89 12.73
CA GLY A 263 0.47 -20.32 12.70
C GLY A 263 1.49 -19.19 12.79
N LYS A 264 2.10 -19.05 13.96
CA LYS A 264 3.04 -17.97 14.31
C LYS A 264 4.27 -17.88 13.41
N ARG A 265 4.82 -19.01 12.97
CA ARG A 265 6.10 -19.10 12.27
C ARG A 265 5.97 -19.35 10.77
N LEU A 266 4.75 -19.46 10.27
CA LEU A 266 4.49 -19.60 8.85
C LEU A 266 5.02 -18.38 8.11
N LYS A 267 5.75 -18.61 7.03
CA LYS A 267 6.32 -17.56 6.18
C LYS A 267 5.57 -17.37 4.88
N ARG A 268 5.02 -18.45 4.32
CA ARG A 268 4.36 -18.43 3.02
C ARG A 268 3.04 -19.19 3.07
N LEU A 269 2.02 -18.61 2.44
CA LEU A 269 0.77 -19.28 2.11
C LEU A 269 0.59 -19.30 0.59
N LYS A 270 0.77 -20.49 -0.01
CA LYS A 270 0.57 -20.71 -1.44
C LYS A 270 -0.74 -21.48 -1.63
N LEU A 271 -1.84 -20.76 -1.75
CA LEU A 271 -3.19 -21.29 -1.90
C LEU A 271 -3.72 -21.12 -3.34
N GLY A 272 -3.27 -20.11 -4.05
CA GLY A 272 -3.59 -19.85 -5.46
C GLY A 272 -2.41 -20.10 -6.40
N ASP A 273 -2.62 -19.86 -7.69
CA ASP A 273 -1.58 -19.85 -8.72
C ASP A 273 -1.98 -18.94 -9.87
N GLU A 274 -1.00 -18.31 -10.52
CA GLU A 274 -1.20 -17.52 -11.74
C GLU A 274 -1.87 -18.34 -12.86
N ASN A 275 -1.59 -19.65 -12.92
CA ASN A 275 -2.25 -20.56 -13.84
C ASN A 275 -3.55 -21.07 -13.21
N GLU A 276 -4.67 -20.46 -13.60
CA GLU A 276 -6.03 -20.80 -13.17
C GLU A 276 -6.33 -22.31 -13.24
N GLN A 277 -5.79 -23.04 -14.24
CA GLN A 277 -6.04 -24.48 -14.39
C GLN A 277 -5.42 -25.34 -13.28
N LYS A 278 -4.42 -24.81 -12.55
CA LYS A 278 -3.86 -25.50 -11.37
C LYS A 278 -4.70 -25.28 -10.12
N VAL A 279 -5.52 -24.24 -10.08
CA VAL A 279 -6.28 -23.85 -8.89
C VAL A 279 -7.55 -24.67 -8.78
N LYS A 280 -7.57 -25.59 -7.82
CA LYS A 280 -8.73 -26.45 -7.49
C LYS A 280 -9.35 -26.10 -6.14
N ILE A 281 -8.74 -25.18 -5.39
CA ILE A 281 -9.26 -24.70 -4.12
C ILE A 281 -10.49 -23.79 -4.35
N LEU A 282 -11.51 -23.97 -3.53
CA LEU A 282 -12.82 -23.31 -3.64
C LEU A 282 -13.27 -22.82 -2.25
N ILE A 283 -12.36 -22.15 -1.53
CA ILE A 283 -12.68 -21.54 -0.24
C ILE A 283 -13.55 -20.29 -0.45
N ALA A 284 -14.55 -20.11 0.41
CA ALA A 284 -15.39 -18.94 0.44
C ALA A 284 -14.86 -17.86 1.41
N SER A 285 -14.03 -18.27 2.38
CA SER A 285 -13.40 -17.35 3.34
C SER A 285 -12.05 -17.87 3.82
N LEU A 286 -11.15 -16.92 4.13
CA LEU A 286 -9.84 -17.16 4.70
C LEU A 286 -9.68 -16.35 5.99
N THR A 287 -9.50 -17.05 7.11
CA THR A 287 -9.23 -16.42 8.41
C THR A 287 -7.77 -16.61 8.78
N LEU A 288 -7.07 -15.51 9.06
CA LEU A 288 -5.69 -15.52 9.51
C LEU A 288 -5.64 -15.22 11.02
N GLY A 289 -5.07 -16.13 11.81
CA GLY A 289 -4.89 -15.97 13.26
C GLY A 289 -3.43 -16.10 13.67
N ASN A 290 -2.89 -15.14 14.43
CA ASN A 290 -1.51 -15.20 14.92
C ASN A 290 -0.45 -15.41 13.81
N THR A 291 -0.69 -15.00 12.57
CA THR A 291 0.19 -15.26 11.42
C THR A 291 1.33 -14.24 11.25
N THR A 292 1.84 -13.71 12.37
CA THR A 292 2.76 -12.56 12.44
C THR A 292 4.08 -12.70 11.68
N SER A 293 4.47 -13.91 11.27
CA SER A 293 5.69 -14.17 10.47
C SER A 293 5.44 -14.30 8.98
N LEU A 294 4.21 -14.17 8.49
CA LEU A 294 3.92 -14.28 7.06
C LEU A 294 4.62 -13.18 6.26
N GLU A 295 5.28 -13.60 5.20
CA GLU A 295 6.01 -12.78 4.24
C GLU A 295 5.33 -12.82 2.85
N GLU A 296 4.63 -13.91 2.51
CA GLU A 296 3.95 -14.08 1.21
C GLU A 296 2.58 -14.75 1.36
N ILE A 297 1.57 -14.19 0.69
CA ILE A 297 0.23 -14.76 0.54
C ILE A 297 -0.13 -14.75 -0.96
N ASP A 298 -0.40 -15.94 -1.49
CA ASP A 298 -0.89 -16.14 -2.85
C ASP A 298 -2.25 -16.85 -2.80
N VAL A 299 -3.27 -16.13 -3.23
CA VAL A 299 -4.67 -16.56 -3.35
C VAL A 299 -5.21 -16.26 -4.76
N GLN A 300 -4.33 -16.20 -5.76
CA GLN A 300 -4.72 -15.95 -7.14
C GLN A 300 -5.68 -17.02 -7.67
N ASN A 301 -6.64 -16.59 -8.49
CA ASN A 301 -7.63 -17.43 -9.18
C ASN A 301 -8.53 -18.28 -8.26
N ILE A 302 -8.57 -18.00 -6.95
CA ILE A 302 -9.58 -18.57 -6.04
C ILE A 302 -10.87 -17.77 -6.20
N SER A 303 -11.60 -18.03 -7.29
CA SER A 303 -12.77 -17.23 -7.70
C SER A 303 -13.90 -17.21 -6.67
N THR A 304 -13.96 -18.20 -5.77
CA THR A 304 -14.95 -18.26 -4.67
C THR A 304 -14.56 -17.44 -3.44
N LEU A 305 -13.28 -17.02 -3.32
CA LEU A 305 -12.79 -16.29 -2.16
C LEU A 305 -13.23 -14.83 -2.28
N GLY A 306 -14.27 -14.47 -1.53
CA GLY A 306 -14.85 -13.13 -1.53
C GLY A 306 -14.77 -12.40 -0.20
N GLY A 307 -15.27 -11.17 -0.18
CA GLY A 307 -15.34 -10.34 1.02
C GLY A 307 -13.99 -9.72 1.37
N SER A 308 -13.69 -9.69 2.68
CA SER A 308 -12.57 -8.93 3.24
C SER A 308 -11.51 -9.84 3.84
N LEU A 309 -10.25 -9.56 3.55
CA LEU A 309 -9.10 -10.24 4.18
C LEU A 309 -8.32 -9.27 5.07
N ASP A 310 -8.27 -9.58 6.37
CA ASP A 310 -7.56 -8.78 7.37
C ASP A 310 -6.13 -9.26 7.59
N MET A 311 -5.17 -8.42 7.22
CA MET A 311 -3.73 -8.65 7.35
C MET A 311 -3.05 -7.52 8.15
N ARG A 312 -3.81 -6.76 8.95
CA ARG A 312 -3.29 -5.62 9.74
C ARG A 312 -2.25 -6.02 10.78
N SER A 313 -2.19 -7.29 11.16
CA SER A 313 -1.19 -7.84 12.08
C SER A 313 0.10 -8.34 11.40
N ASN A 314 0.14 -8.33 10.06
CA ASN A 314 1.20 -8.96 9.25
C ASN A 314 2.24 -7.92 8.79
N PHE A 315 2.94 -7.29 9.74
CA PHE A 315 3.98 -6.28 9.45
C PHE A 315 5.14 -6.79 8.57
N ARG A 316 5.33 -8.12 8.49
CA ARG A 316 6.37 -8.76 7.68
C ARG A 316 5.90 -9.15 6.28
N LEU A 317 4.63 -8.94 5.95
CA LEU A 317 4.08 -9.29 4.64
C LEU A 317 4.76 -8.43 3.58
N ARG A 318 5.39 -9.09 2.60
CA ARG A 318 6.07 -8.46 1.46
C ARG A 318 5.27 -8.60 0.19
N LYS A 319 4.56 -9.72 0.01
CA LYS A 319 3.86 -10.03 -1.23
C LYS A 319 2.44 -10.51 -0.97
N PHE A 320 1.47 -9.88 -1.63
CA PHE A 320 0.06 -10.27 -1.63
C PHE A 320 -0.45 -10.39 -3.07
N LEU A 321 -0.80 -11.61 -3.48
CA LEU A 321 -1.31 -11.89 -4.82
C LEU A 321 -2.73 -12.41 -4.74
N ALA A 322 -3.69 -11.67 -5.31
CA ALA A 322 -5.09 -12.01 -5.27
C ALA A 322 -5.82 -11.82 -6.60
N GLY A 323 -5.13 -11.52 -7.70
CA GLY A 323 -5.70 -11.47 -9.04
C GLY A 323 -6.55 -12.72 -9.37
N GLY A 324 -7.73 -12.51 -9.94
CA GLY A 324 -8.68 -13.60 -10.25
C GLY A 324 -9.49 -14.16 -9.06
N SER A 325 -9.24 -13.71 -7.83
CA SER A 325 -10.15 -13.96 -6.69
C SER A 325 -11.37 -13.01 -6.72
N SER A 326 -12.27 -13.14 -5.76
CA SER A 326 -13.45 -12.27 -5.60
C SER A 326 -13.37 -11.36 -4.36
N LEU A 327 -12.17 -11.15 -3.80
CA LEU A 327 -11.98 -10.26 -2.64
C LEU A 327 -12.41 -8.83 -3.00
N THR A 328 -13.17 -8.20 -2.11
CA THR A 328 -13.59 -6.80 -2.26
C THR A 328 -12.69 -5.86 -1.47
N GLU A 329 -12.03 -6.38 -0.43
CA GLU A 329 -11.18 -5.63 0.50
C GLU A 329 -9.95 -6.45 0.91
N ALA A 330 -8.81 -5.79 1.01
CA ALA A 330 -7.60 -6.33 1.63
C ALA A 330 -7.00 -5.26 2.55
N HIS A 331 -6.91 -5.57 3.85
CA HIS A 331 -6.47 -4.63 4.88
C HIS A 331 -5.04 -4.95 5.30
N PHE A 332 -4.09 -4.05 5.04
CA PHE A 332 -2.68 -4.25 5.32
C PHE A 332 -2.23 -3.61 6.64
N ALA A 333 -1.10 -4.08 7.17
CA ALA A 333 -0.47 -3.47 8.33
C ALA A 333 0.01 -2.05 8.01
N ASP A 334 -0.37 -1.10 8.86
CA ASP A 334 0.11 0.29 8.79
C ASP A 334 1.62 0.32 9.14
N GLY A 335 2.47 0.77 8.22
CA GLY A 335 3.93 0.70 8.40
C GLY A 335 4.53 -0.67 8.07
N GLY A 336 3.81 -1.52 7.33
CA GLY A 336 4.26 -2.86 6.94
C GLY A 336 5.36 -2.90 5.88
N ALA A 337 5.99 -4.07 5.72
CA ALA A 337 7.06 -4.30 4.74
C ALA A 337 6.57 -4.66 3.31
N LEU A 338 5.37 -4.21 2.93
CA LEU A 338 4.70 -4.61 1.69
C LEU A 338 5.45 -4.07 0.46
N GLU A 339 5.80 -4.96 -0.45
CA GLU A 339 6.59 -4.69 -1.66
C GLU A 339 5.79 -4.93 -2.94
N GLU A 340 4.84 -5.87 -2.94
CA GLU A 340 4.04 -6.26 -4.10
C GLU A 340 2.60 -6.61 -3.73
N VAL A 341 1.66 -6.05 -4.49
CA VAL A 341 0.21 -6.21 -4.34
C VAL A 341 -0.44 -6.39 -5.72
N ASP A 342 -1.20 -7.47 -5.87
CA ASP A 342 -2.02 -7.73 -7.05
C ASP A 342 -3.50 -7.89 -6.64
N TYR A 343 -4.30 -6.86 -6.89
CA TYR A 343 -5.72 -6.82 -6.51
C TYR A 343 -6.61 -7.55 -7.54
N PRO A 344 -7.63 -8.31 -7.10
CA PRO A 344 -8.65 -8.84 -8.01
C PRO A 344 -9.55 -7.73 -8.54
N ALA A 345 -10.18 -7.99 -9.69
CA ALA A 345 -11.12 -7.07 -10.34
C ALA A 345 -12.30 -6.66 -9.43
N SER A 346 -12.71 -7.50 -8.49
CA SER A 346 -13.79 -7.24 -7.52
C SER A 346 -13.43 -6.24 -6.42
N THR A 347 -12.16 -5.85 -6.27
CA THR A 347 -11.71 -4.93 -5.22
C THR A 347 -12.41 -3.59 -5.37
N SER A 348 -13.06 -3.12 -4.31
CA SER A 348 -13.74 -1.82 -4.26
C SER A 348 -13.11 -0.85 -3.26
N TYR A 349 -12.24 -1.33 -2.38
CA TYR A 349 -11.52 -0.52 -1.39
C TYR A 349 -10.01 -0.72 -1.54
N VAL A 350 -9.30 0.38 -1.79
CA VAL A 350 -7.84 0.42 -1.81
C VAL A 350 -7.39 1.27 -0.64
N GLU A 351 -6.89 0.62 0.42
CA GLU A 351 -6.31 1.28 1.60
C GLU A 351 -4.83 0.91 1.74
N LEU A 352 -3.94 1.91 1.65
CA LEU A 352 -2.48 1.75 1.75
C LEU A 352 -1.91 2.84 2.69
N LYS A 353 -1.31 2.42 3.80
CA LYS A 353 -0.83 3.34 4.86
C LYS A 353 0.61 3.03 5.27
N ASN A 354 1.48 4.03 5.12
CA ASN A 354 2.89 3.97 5.52
C ASN A 354 3.66 2.80 4.89
N LEU A 355 3.45 2.52 3.60
CA LEU A 355 4.03 1.38 2.87
C LEU A 355 5.18 1.82 1.96
N ASP A 356 6.28 2.28 2.55
CA ASP A 356 7.43 2.86 1.83
C ASP A 356 8.16 1.90 0.89
N LYS A 357 7.90 0.59 0.96
CA LYS A 357 8.51 -0.39 0.07
C LYS A 357 7.68 -0.68 -1.19
N LEU A 358 6.44 -0.21 -1.23
CA LEU A 358 5.53 -0.42 -2.34
C LEU A 358 5.75 0.65 -3.41
N THR A 359 5.74 0.24 -4.68
CA THR A 359 5.93 1.11 -5.84
C THR A 359 4.78 0.92 -6.83
N ASN A 360 4.56 1.86 -7.75
CA ASN A 360 3.52 1.75 -8.77
C ASN A 360 3.65 0.50 -9.65
N GLU A 361 4.87 0.09 -10.00
CA GLU A 361 5.11 -1.12 -10.82
C GLU A 361 4.70 -2.41 -10.11
N LYS A 362 4.62 -2.37 -8.78
CA LYS A 362 4.34 -3.51 -7.92
C LYS A 362 3.01 -3.39 -7.18
N CYS A 363 2.21 -2.37 -7.49
CA CYS A 363 0.86 -2.20 -6.94
C CYS A 363 -0.15 -2.25 -8.10
N ASN A 364 -0.55 -3.46 -8.49
CA ASN A 364 -1.48 -3.66 -9.61
C ASN A 364 -2.92 -3.40 -9.17
N THR A 365 -3.47 -2.27 -9.62
CA THR A 365 -4.87 -1.88 -9.44
C THR A 365 -5.63 -1.83 -10.77
N GLU A 366 -5.03 -2.24 -11.89
CA GLU A 366 -5.62 -2.08 -13.23
C GLU A 366 -6.94 -2.84 -13.36
N ALA A 367 -6.97 -4.10 -12.92
CA ALA A 367 -8.15 -4.94 -12.99
C ALA A 367 -9.31 -4.40 -12.14
N CYS A 368 -9.01 -3.78 -10.98
CA CYS A 368 -10.03 -3.28 -10.07
C CYS A 368 -10.42 -1.82 -10.32
N ALA A 369 -9.65 -1.06 -11.09
CA ALA A 369 -9.87 0.37 -11.34
C ALA A 369 -11.32 0.75 -11.72
N PRO A 370 -12.05 -0.03 -12.56
CA PRO A 370 -13.45 0.27 -12.86
C PRO A 370 -14.42 0.14 -11.67
N ASN A 371 -14.04 -0.60 -10.63
CA ASN A 371 -14.87 -0.96 -9.47
C ASN A 371 -14.45 -0.25 -8.16
N VAL A 372 -13.29 0.43 -8.13
CA VAL A 372 -12.82 1.12 -6.92
C VAL A 372 -13.81 2.21 -6.54
N MET A 373 -14.34 2.11 -5.32
CA MET A 373 -15.28 3.04 -4.73
C MET A 373 -14.63 3.91 -3.65
N SER A 374 -13.64 3.37 -2.93
CA SER A 374 -12.89 4.06 -1.88
C SER A 374 -11.38 3.93 -2.13
N TYR A 375 -10.69 5.07 -2.17
CA TYR A 375 -9.25 5.17 -2.40
C TYR A 375 -8.59 5.96 -1.26
N PHE A 376 -7.87 5.28 -0.38
CA PHE A 376 -7.16 5.86 0.75
C PHE A 376 -5.69 5.46 0.70
N VAL A 377 -4.84 6.41 0.30
CA VAL A 377 -3.38 6.26 0.37
C VAL A 377 -2.74 7.35 1.22
N SER A 378 -1.92 6.96 2.19
CA SER A 378 -1.21 7.90 3.07
C SER A 378 0.21 7.42 3.38
N GLY A 379 1.18 8.33 3.29
CA GLY A 379 2.56 8.08 3.73
C GLY A 379 3.27 6.98 2.94
N CYS A 380 2.98 6.81 1.65
CA CYS A 380 3.65 5.81 0.81
C CYS A 380 4.64 6.51 -0.13
N ASP A 381 5.84 6.81 0.37
CA ASP A 381 6.80 7.74 -0.29
C ASP A 381 7.25 7.31 -1.70
N ASN A 382 7.31 5.99 -1.96
CA ASN A 382 7.71 5.44 -3.25
C ASN A 382 6.52 5.12 -4.18
N LEU A 383 5.30 5.43 -3.74
CA LEU A 383 4.10 5.34 -4.54
C LEU A 383 3.77 6.73 -5.11
N GLN A 384 3.23 6.76 -6.32
CA GLN A 384 2.63 7.93 -6.96
C GLN A 384 1.09 7.78 -6.85
N PRO A 385 0.47 8.09 -5.70
CA PRO A 385 -0.97 7.89 -5.49
C PRO A 385 -1.86 8.76 -6.38
N ILE A 386 -1.46 9.98 -6.75
CA ILE A 386 -2.24 10.84 -7.66
C ILE A 386 -2.26 10.23 -9.06
N LYS A 387 -1.13 9.72 -9.55
CA LYS A 387 -1.07 8.97 -10.82
C LYS A 387 -2.00 7.76 -10.81
N MET A 388 -2.05 7.00 -9.71
CA MET A 388 -2.95 5.85 -9.58
C MET A 388 -4.42 6.27 -9.52
N LEU A 389 -4.72 7.32 -8.75
CA LEU A 389 -6.06 7.91 -8.66
C LEU A 389 -6.57 8.34 -10.04
N ILE A 390 -5.73 9.01 -10.85
CA ILE A 390 -6.08 9.39 -12.22
C ILE A 390 -6.41 8.15 -13.06
N GLY A 391 -5.61 7.09 -12.96
CA GLY A 391 -5.88 5.82 -13.66
C GLY A 391 -7.22 5.19 -13.27
N ILE A 392 -7.59 5.27 -11.98
CA ILE A 392 -8.90 4.83 -11.49
C ILE A 392 -10.02 5.70 -12.09
N MET A 393 -9.88 7.02 -12.04
CA MET A 393 -10.86 7.95 -12.63
C MET A 393 -11.03 7.72 -14.14
N ASP A 394 -9.94 7.41 -14.85
CA ASP A 394 -9.96 7.10 -16.28
C ASP A 394 -10.72 5.81 -16.60
N ALA A 395 -10.50 4.75 -15.81
CA ALA A 395 -11.19 3.48 -15.97
C ALA A 395 -12.71 3.58 -15.72
N GLN A 396 -13.16 4.66 -15.07
CA GLN A 396 -14.56 4.92 -14.73
C GLN A 396 -15.22 5.99 -15.62
N VAL A 397 -14.51 6.51 -16.63
CA VAL A 397 -15.09 7.45 -17.59
C VAL A 397 -16.28 6.79 -18.31
N GLY A 398 -17.43 7.48 -18.31
CA GLY A 398 -18.67 7.00 -18.93
C GLY A 398 -19.60 6.23 -17.98
N GLN A 399 -19.19 5.96 -16.74
CA GLN A 399 -20.08 5.43 -15.71
C GLN A 399 -21.04 6.52 -15.19
N VAL A 400 -22.31 6.18 -15.01
CA VAL A 400 -23.34 7.08 -14.46
C VAL A 400 -24.23 6.33 -13.45
N PRO A 401 -24.05 6.55 -12.13
CA PRO A 401 -22.94 7.28 -11.49
C PRO A 401 -21.61 6.52 -11.63
N HIS A 402 -20.49 7.22 -11.51
CA HIS A 402 -19.18 6.58 -11.36
C HIS A 402 -19.07 5.87 -9.99
N SER A 403 -18.13 4.93 -9.91
CA SER A 403 -17.96 4.07 -8.73
C SER A 403 -17.19 4.78 -7.61
N LEU A 404 -16.16 5.56 -7.94
CA LEU A 404 -15.23 6.21 -7.02
C LEU A 404 -15.91 7.35 -6.26
N ARG A 405 -16.20 7.16 -4.98
CA ARG A 405 -16.90 8.16 -4.15
C ARG A 405 -16.03 8.77 -3.07
N TYR A 406 -15.08 8.02 -2.53
CA TYR A 406 -14.31 8.45 -1.36
C TYR A 406 -12.82 8.47 -1.66
N VAL A 407 -12.17 9.61 -1.41
CA VAL A 407 -10.76 9.81 -1.76
C VAL A 407 -10.00 10.50 -0.63
N ARG A 408 -8.86 9.91 -0.27
CA ARG A 408 -7.82 10.51 0.57
C ARG A 408 -6.43 10.14 0.06
N CYS A 409 -5.65 11.16 -0.27
CA CYS A 409 -4.24 11.04 -0.66
C CYS A 409 -3.41 11.98 0.20
N VAL A 410 -2.47 11.44 0.99
CA VAL A 410 -1.63 12.23 1.90
C VAL A 410 -0.16 11.84 1.80
N GLY A 411 0.73 12.84 1.77
CA GLY A 411 2.18 12.63 1.81
C GLY A 411 2.81 12.34 0.45
N PHE A 412 2.19 12.75 -0.65
CA PHE A 412 2.74 12.56 -2.00
C PHE A 412 3.58 13.75 -2.48
N ASN A 413 4.55 13.47 -3.35
CA ASN A 413 5.30 14.47 -4.10
C ASN A 413 5.49 13.97 -5.54
N GLU A 414 4.63 14.40 -6.45
CA GLU A 414 4.57 13.87 -7.82
C GLU A 414 4.91 14.93 -8.86
N THR A 415 5.47 14.49 -9.98
CA THR A 415 5.76 15.37 -11.13
C THR A 415 4.97 14.88 -12.33
N PHE A 416 4.22 15.77 -12.97
CA PHE A 416 3.49 15.49 -14.20
C PHE A 416 4.01 16.37 -15.32
N THR A 417 4.09 15.75 -16.50
CA THR A 417 4.58 16.37 -17.74
C THR A 417 3.46 16.80 -18.67
N ASP A 418 2.20 16.67 -18.23
CA ASP A 418 1.01 17.10 -18.97
C ASP A 418 0.01 17.79 -18.03
N GLY A 419 -0.90 18.59 -18.62
CA GLY A 419 -1.97 19.26 -17.88
C GLY A 419 -3.11 18.32 -17.46
N ARG A 420 -3.10 17.05 -17.90
CA ARG A 420 -4.19 16.09 -17.67
C ARG A 420 -4.39 15.82 -16.18
N ALA A 421 -3.31 15.73 -15.42
CA ALA A 421 -3.40 15.54 -13.98
C ALA A 421 -4.18 16.65 -13.30
N PHE A 422 -3.93 17.90 -13.72
CA PHE A 422 -4.61 19.06 -13.18
C PHE A 422 -6.10 19.09 -13.57
N ASP A 423 -6.42 18.77 -14.83
CA ASP A 423 -7.81 18.64 -15.28
C ASP A 423 -8.58 17.59 -14.49
N LYS A 424 -7.96 16.44 -14.20
CA LYS A 424 -8.58 15.39 -13.38
C LYS A 424 -8.81 15.82 -11.95
N LEU A 425 -7.85 16.49 -11.33
CA LEU A 425 -8.01 17.02 -9.98
C LEU A 425 -9.11 18.08 -9.90
N SER A 426 -9.31 18.87 -10.96
CA SER A 426 -10.42 19.82 -11.06
C SER A 426 -11.80 19.13 -11.12
N GLN A 427 -11.88 17.89 -11.59
CA GLN A 427 -13.14 17.12 -11.59
C GLN A 427 -13.53 16.66 -10.18
N LEU A 428 -12.56 16.53 -9.26
CA LEU A 428 -12.81 16.08 -7.89
C LEU A 428 -13.65 17.06 -7.06
N VAL A 429 -13.84 18.30 -7.52
CA VAL A 429 -14.68 19.31 -6.85
C VAL A 429 -16.11 19.39 -7.38
N ASP A 430 -16.52 18.50 -8.30
CA ASP A 430 -17.86 18.52 -8.91
C ASP A 430 -19.02 18.13 -7.96
N GLY A 431 -18.69 17.75 -6.71
CA GLY A 431 -19.64 17.36 -5.66
C GLY A 431 -20.05 15.89 -5.66
N THR A 432 -19.51 15.08 -6.58
CA THR A 432 -19.76 13.63 -6.63
C THR A 432 -18.75 12.80 -5.84
N TYR A 433 -17.66 13.42 -5.39
CA TYR A 433 -16.61 12.84 -4.56
C TYR A 433 -16.66 13.41 -3.13
N GLN A 434 -16.20 12.62 -2.17
CA GLN A 434 -16.15 12.96 -0.74
C GLN A 434 -14.80 12.55 -0.14
N GLY A 435 -14.45 13.15 1.00
CA GLY A 435 -13.23 12.83 1.72
C GLY A 435 -13.39 11.65 2.67
N ILE A 436 -12.24 11.11 3.07
CA ILE A 436 -12.08 10.13 4.15
C ILE A 436 -11.27 10.84 5.23
N ASP A 437 -11.65 10.69 6.50
CA ASP A 437 -10.84 11.25 7.60
C ASP A 437 -9.57 10.43 7.87
N ALA A 438 -8.79 10.80 8.88
CA ALA A 438 -7.53 10.13 9.20
C ALA A 438 -7.75 8.72 9.77
N GLU A 439 -8.91 8.47 10.39
CA GLU A 439 -9.31 7.22 11.00
C GLU A 439 -9.99 6.25 10.00
N GLY A 440 -10.24 6.70 8.77
CA GLY A 440 -10.88 5.90 7.72
C GLY A 440 -12.41 5.99 7.69
N GLN A 441 -13.01 6.99 8.35
CA GLN A 441 -14.47 7.19 8.36
C GLN A 441 -14.94 8.08 7.21
N TYR A 442 -16.15 7.77 6.72
CA TYR A 442 -16.80 8.47 5.62
C TYR A 442 -17.72 9.59 6.11
N GLY A 443 -17.87 10.64 5.29
CA GLY A 443 -18.91 11.66 5.45
C GLY A 443 -18.56 12.86 6.34
N ASN A 444 -17.34 12.92 6.86
CA ASN A 444 -16.85 14.06 7.66
C ASN A 444 -16.36 15.21 6.76
N ASP A 445 -15.81 14.89 5.59
CA ASP A 445 -15.22 15.86 4.66
C ASP A 445 -16.06 15.92 3.36
N PRO A 446 -16.60 17.10 2.99
CA PRO A 446 -17.46 17.24 1.81
C PRO A 446 -16.69 17.13 0.48
N TYR A 447 -15.36 17.17 0.52
CA TYR A 447 -14.47 17.05 -0.63
C TYR A 447 -13.35 16.05 -0.33
N PRO A 448 -12.75 15.42 -1.36
CA PRO A 448 -11.54 14.62 -1.23
C PRO A 448 -10.45 15.27 -0.38
N VAL A 449 -9.67 14.47 0.34
CA VAL A 449 -8.52 14.99 1.10
C VAL A 449 -7.26 14.82 0.28
N LEU A 450 -6.71 15.93 -0.21
CA LEU A 450 -5.45 15.98 -0.94
C LEU A 450 -4.42 16.80 -0.16
N ASP A 451 -3.37 16.14 0.32
CA ASP A 451 -2.29 16.76 1.10
C ASP A 451 -0.93 16.28 0.57
N GLY A 452 -0.23 17.15 -0.15
CA GLY A 452 0.98 16.78 -0.86
C GLY A 452 1.43 17.86 -1.83
N THR A 453 2.45 17.54 -2.63
CA THR A 453 3.00 18.43 -3.65
C THR A 453 2.82 17.84 -5.05
N ILE A 454 2.35 18.65 -5.98
CA ILE A 454 2.34 18.33 -7.41
C ILE A 454 3.21 19.34 -8.14
N ASN A 455 4.18 18.84 -8.90
CA ASN A 455 5.03 19.62 -9.77
C ASN A 455 4.52 19.44 -11.20
N LEU A 456 3.89 20.48 -11.74
CA LEU A 456 3.45 20.53 -13.13
C LEU A 456 4.57 21.17 -13.94
N THR A 457 5.24 20.40 -14.79
CA THR A 457 6.25 20.97 -15.70
C THR A 457 5.62 21.70 -16.88
N THR A 458 4.32 21.53 -17.10
CA THR A 458 3.52 22.29 -18.05
C THR A 458 2.93 23.56 -17.41
N GLY A 459 2.20 24.34 -18.20
CA GLY A 459 1.37 25.39 -17.64
C GLY A 459 0.08 24.88 -17.01
N ALA A 460 -0.63 25.80 -16.35
CA ALA A 460 -1.99 25.61 -15.87
C ALA A 460 -2.76 26.93 -16.00
N TYR A 461 -4.09 26.84 -16.05
CA TYR A 461 -4.95 28.02 -16.04
C TYR A 461 -5.16 28.55 -14.62
N ARG A 462 -5.04 29.87 -14.46
CA ARG A 462 -5.07 30.54 -13.14
C ARG A 462 -6.42 30.40 -12.43
N ASP A 463 -7.51 30.51 -13.18
CA ASP A 463 -8.88 30.39 -12.68
C ASP A 463 -9.16 29.00 -12.09
N THR A 464 -8.74 27.95 -12.79
CA THR A 464 -8.86 26.57 -12.32
C THR A 464 -8.01 26.33 -11.07
N TYR A 465 -6.84 26.95 -10.99
CA TYR A 465 -5.99 26.86 -9.79
C TYR A 465 -6.66 27.51 -8.58
N ASP A 466 -7.16 28.73 -8.72
CA ASP A 466 -7.79 29.46 -7.63
C ASP A 466 -9.07 28.72 -7.14
N ALA A 467 -9.84 28.15 -8.06
CA ALA A 467 -10.97 27.28 -7.72
C ALA A 467 -10.55 26.03 -6.94
N LEU A 468 -9.50 25.33 -7.40
CA LEU A 468 -8.99 24.11 -6.77
C LEU A 468 -8.45 24.38 -5.35
N MET A 469 -7.69 25.46 -5.17
CA MET A 469 -7.08 25.82 -3.88
C MET A 469 -8.11 26.27 -2.83
N THR A 470 -9.30 26.71 -3.25
CA THR A 470 -10.40 27.00 -2.33
C THR A 470 -10.84 25.75 -1.56
N HIS A 471 -10.76 24.57 -2.19
CA HIS A 471 -11.16 23.30 -1.60
C HIS A 471 -9.99 22.51 -1.00
N TYR A 472 -8.77 22.68 -1.52
CA TYR A 472 -7.59 21.92 -1.11
C TYR A 472 -6.45 22.81 -0.57
N PRO A 473 -6.60 23.42 0.62
CA PRO A 473 -5.61 24.37 1.16
C PRO A 473 -4.27 23.73 1.54
N LYS A 474 -4.21 22.40 1.65
CA LYS A 474 -2.98 21.65 1.95
C LYS A 474 -2.24 21.16 0.70
N LEU A 475 -2.87 21.23 -0.46
CA LEU A 475 -2.27 20.86 -1.73
C LEU A 475 -1.32 21.96 -2.19
N LYS A 476 -0.06 21.61 -2.41
CA LYS A 476 0.95 22.52 -2.99
C LYS A 476 1.10 22.22 -4.46
N LEU A 477 0.90 23.21 -5.30
CA LEU A 477 1.11 23.09 -6.74
C LEU A 477 2.27 23.98 -7.17
N ASN A 478 3.31 23.36 -7.70
CA ASN A 478 4.42 24.05 -8.35
C ASN A 478 4.14 24.04 -9.85
N ILE A 479 3.73 25.19 -10.41
CA ILE A 479 3.32 25.34 -11.81
C ILE A 479 4.41 26.09 -12.56
N ALA A 480 4.82 25.56 -13.72
CA ALA A 480 5.89 26.15 -14.52
C ALA A 480 5.51 27.50 -15.15
N LYS A 481 4.28 27.61 -15.69
CA LYS A 481 3.77 28.83 -16.34
C LYS A 481 2.24 28.96 -16.24
N TRP A 482 1.72 30.17 -16.36
CA TRP A 482 0.27 30.43 -16.33
C TRP A 482 -0.27 30.64 -17.75
N TRP A 483 -1.24 29.83 -18.15
CA TRP A 483 -1.92 29.95 -19.43
C TRP A 483 -3.10 30.91 -19.38
N ILE A 484 -3.37 31.55 -20.52
CA ILE A 484 -4.52 32.45 -20.70
C ILE A 484 -5.69 31.65 -21.28
N ARG A 485 -6.83 31.70 -20.60
CA ARG A 485 -8.08 31.13 -21.12
C ARG A 485 -8.75 32.16 -22.02
N PHE A 486 -8.96 31.79 -23.29
CA PHE A 486 -9.68 32.60 -24.26
C PHE A 486 -11.16 32.21 -24.34
N GLU A 487 -12.05 33.19 -24.28
CA GLU A 487 -13.49 33.01 -24.50
C GLU A 487 -13.80 32.59 -25.95
N ASP A 488 -13.06 33.13 -26.91
CA ASP A 488 -13.23 32.88 -28.34
C ASP A 488 -12.17 31.89 -28.88
N PRO A 489 -12.57 30.71 -29.39
CA PRO A 489 -11.63 29.72 -29.94
C PRO A 489 -10.82 30.21 -31.15
N GLU A 490 -11.38 31.10 -31.98
CA GLU A 490 -10.68 31.67 -33.13
C GLU A 490 -9.64 32.70 -32.68
N VAL A 491 -9.92 33.46 -31.61
CA VAL A 491 -8.92 34.32 -30.98
C VAL A 491 -7.78 33.49 -30.40
N LYS A 492 -8.08 32.39 -29.69
CA LYS A 492 -7.06 31.43 -29.23
C LYS A 492 -6.21 30.95 -30.40
N ARG A 493 -6.85 30.51 -31.49
CA ARG A 493 -6.17 29.99 -32.69
C ARG A 493 -5.20 31.01 -33.28
N ILE A 494 -5.64 32.26 -33.49
CA ILE A 494 -4.80 33.35 -34.00
C ILE A 494 -3.66 33.64 -33.04
N CYS A 495 -3.95 33.72 -31.73
CA CYS A 495 -2.95 34.07 -30.73
C CYS A 495 -1.84 33.02 -30.62
N VAL A 496 -2.21 31.74 -30.57
CA VAL A 496 -1.26 30.62 -30.54
C VAL A 496 -0.45 30.58 -31.84
N GLU A 497 -1.08 30.70 -33.01
CA GLU A 497 -0.38 30.67 -34.30
C GLU A 497 0.71 31.75 -34.45
N ASN A 498 0.53 32.91 -33.79
CA ASN A 498 1.42 34.05 -33.96
C ASN A 498 2.37 34.31 -32.78
N TRP A 499 2.01 33.89 -31.56
CA TRP A 499 2.71 34.30 -30.33
C TRP A 499 3.03 33.17 -29.35
N ASP A 500 2.64 31.92 -29.62
CA ASP A 500 3.18 30.74 -28.92
C ASP A 500 4.63 30.49 -29.36
N LYS A 501 5.58 30.77 -28.47
CA LYS A 501 7.03 30.72 -28.76
C LYS A 501 7.62 29.37 -28.43
N ASP A 502 7.08 28.68 -27.44
CA ASP A 502 7.58 27.37 -27.01
C ASP A 502 6.83 26.19 -27.64
N GLY A 503 5.77 26.47 -28.38
CA GLY A 503 5.04 25.50 -29.19
C GLY A 503 4.20 24.53 -28.35
N ASP A 504 3.80 24.92 -27.14
CA ASP A 504 2.98 24.09 -26.26
C ASP A 504 1.49 24.08 -26.64
N GLY A 505 1.09 24.88 -27.63
CA GLY A 505 -0.28 24.98 -28.14
C GLY A 505 -1.19 25.87 -27.30
N GLU A 506 -0.63 26.53 -26.29
CA GLU A 506 -1.31 27.50 -25.42
C GLU A 506 -0.59 28.85 -25.48
N LEU A 507 -1.23 29.92 -25.00
CA LEU A 507 -0.55 31.20 -24.82
C LEU A 507 -0.36 31.47 -23.32
N SER A 508 0.89 31.54 -22.89
CA SER A 508 1.23 31.88 -21.52
C SER A 508 1.18 33.40 -21.25
N MET A 509 1.05 33.78 -19.98
CA MET A 509 1.14 35.19 -19.57
C MET A 509 2.49 35.83 -19.93
N GLU A 510 3.57 35.06 -19.91
CA GLU A 510 4.91 35.53 -20.28
C GLU A 510 5.02 35.80 -21.79
N GLU A 511 4.43 34.93 -22.62
CA GLU A 511 4.36 35.11 -24.07
C GLU A 511 3.49 36.31 -24.43
N ALA A 512 2.31 36.43 -23.82
CA ALA A 512 1.42 37.58 -24.00
C ALA A 512 2.11 38.90 -23.60
N ALA A 513 2.81 38.91 -22.47
CA ALA A 513 3.58 40.07 -22.02
C ALA A 513 4.73 40.43 -22.98
N ALA A 514 5.29 39.44 -23.68
CA ALA A 514 6.36 39.64 -24.66
C ALA A 514 5.85 40.10 -26.04
N VAL A 515 4.54 40.15 -26.28
CA VAL A 515 3.98 40.62 -27.56
C VAL A 515 4.20 42.13 -27.70
N SER A 516 5.01 42.52 -28.68
CA SER A 516 5.32 43.94 -28.97
C SER A 516 4.41 44.55 -30.05
N SER A 517 3.71 43.75 -30.85
CA SER A 517 2.73 44.19 -31.83
C SER A 517 1.78 43.06 -32.24
N ILE A 518 0.51 43.40 -32.44
CA ILE A 518 -0.52 42.50 -32.97
C ILE A 518 -0.64 42.55 -34.50
N GLY A 519 0.14 43.41 -35.17
CA GLY A 519 0.07 43.60 -36.61
C GLY A 519 -1.35 43.92 -37.09
N THR A 520 -1.77 43.27 -38.17
CA THR A 520 -3.15 43.30 -38.70
C THR A 520 -3.85 41.94 -38.57
N MET A 521 -3.46 41.13 -37.58
CA MET A 521 -3.92 39.72 -37.48
C MET A 521 -5.43 39.60 -37.24
N PHE A 522 -6.04 40.59 -36.59
CA PHE A 522 -7.48 40.59 -36.33
C PHE A 522 -8.30 41.24 -37.45
N ARG A 523 -7.68 41.88 -38.45
CA ARG A 523 -8.36 42.69 -39.48
C ARG A 523 -9.38 41.89 -40.28
N GLY A 524 -10.60 42.44 -40.40
CA GLY A 524 -11.70 41.79 -41.13
C GLY A 524 -12.31 40.56 -40.45
N GLY A 525 -11.83 40.19 -39.26
CA GLY A 525 -12.32 39.04 -38.51
C GLY A 525 -13.65 39.29 -37.79
N SER A 526 -14.31 38.21 -37.41
CA SER A 526 -15.54 38.21 -36.59
C SER A 526 -15.31 37.38 -35.34
N PHE A 527 -15.43 37.99 -34.16
CA PHE A 527 -15.11 37.39 -32.87
C PHE A 527 -16.24 37.61 -31.85
N GLU A 528 -16.35 36.74 -30.87
CA GLU A 528 -17.20 36.93 -29.69
C GLU A 528 -16.56 37.99 -28.78
N SER A 529 -15.28 37.82 -28.43
CA SER A 529 -14.58 38.63 -27.42
C SER A 529 -13.07 38.70 -27.70
N LEU A 530 -12.46 39.85 -27.39
CA LEU A 530 -11.01 40.12 -27.49
C LEU A 530 -10.52 40.79 -26.18
N LYS A 531 -11.05 40.36 -25.03
CA LYS A 531 -10.70 40.91 -23.72
C LYS A 531 -9.29 40.52 -23.30
N GLU A 532 -8.87 39.33 -23.69
CA GLU A 532 -7.58 38.73 -23.32
C GLU A 532 -6.40 39.49 -23.91
N LEU A 533 -6.62 40.31 -24.95
CA LEU A 533 -5.61 41.24 -25.46
C LEU A 533 -5.19 42.28 -24.41
N GLY A 534 -6.02 42.55 -23.41
CA GLY A 534 -5.68 43.39 -22.27
C GLY A 534 -4.50 42.86 -21.44
N MET A 535 -4.23 41.55 -21.49
CA MET A 535 -3.11 40.90 -20.79
C MET A 535 -1.79 41.00 -21.55
N PHE A 536 -1.80 41.56 -22.77
CA PHE A 536 -0.58 41.69 -23.56
C PHE A 536 0.29 42.82 -22.98
N GLY A 537 1.59 42.79 -23.28
CA GLY A 537 2.53 43.79 -22.79
C GLY A 537 2.45 45.12 -23.53
N THR A 538 3.61 45.64 -23.94
CA THR A 538 3.69 46.90 -24.72
C THR A 538 3.36 46.66 -26.19
N VAL A 539 2.06 46.58 -26.50
CA VAL A 539 1.59 46.38 -27.87
C VAL A 539 1.52 47.70 -28.62
N LYS A 540 2.32 47.83 -29.67
CA LYS A 540 2.10 48.85 -30.71
C LYS A 540 1.00 48.39 -31.64
N LEU A 541 -0.12 49.11 -31.62
CA LEU A 541 -1.18 48.94 -32.62
C LEU A 541 -0.65 49.34 -33.99
N SER A 542 -0.80 48.44 -34.96
CA SER A 542 -0.47 48.76 -36.36
C SER A 542 -1.64 49.47 -37.03
N ASP A 543 -1.35 50.18 -38.12
CA ASP A 543 -2.39 50.81 -38.93
C ASP A 543 -3.40 49.75 -39.39
N GLY A 544 -4.68 50.01 -39.13
CA GLY A 544 -5.77 49.08 -39.47
C GLY A 544 -5.79 47.76 -38.70
N ALA A 545 -5.19 47.68 -37.50
CA ALA A 545 -5.11 46.46 -36.68
C ALA A 545 -6.45 45.70 -36.52
N PHE A 546 -7.54 46.45 -36.32
CA PHE A 546 -8.92 45.97 -36.20
C PHE A 546 -9.83 46.58 -37.28
N GLN A 547 -9.28 46.92 -38.46
CA GLN A 547 -10.11 47.49 -39.54
C GLN A 547 -11.13 46.43 -40.01
N LYS A 548 -12.40 46.84 -40.20
CA LYS A 548 -13.52 45.99 -40.65
C LYS A 548 -13.78 44.76 -39.76
N THR A 549 -13.39 44.79 -38.49
CA THR A 549 -13.68 43.69 -37.55
C THR A 549 -15.10 43.76 -37.03
N THR A 550 -15.64 42.60 -36.62
CA THR A 550 -16.90 42.50 -35.89
C THR A 550 -16.65 41.81 -34.56
N VAL A 551 -16.98 42.44 -33.43
CA VAL A 551 -16.79 41.87 -32.09
C VAL A 551 -18.05 42.03 -31.26
N LYS A 552 -18.63 40.92 -30.79
CA LYS A 552 -19.94 40.96 -30.13
C LYS A 552 -19.91 41.50 -28.71
N GLU A 553 -18.84 41.24 -27.97
CA GLU A 553 -18.71 41.65 -26.57
C GLU A 553 -17.78 42.84 -26.41
N SER A 554 -16.47 42.63 -26.45
CA SER A 554 -15.53 43.71 -26.19
C SER A 554 -14.13 43.49 -26.76
N ILE A 555 -13.46 44.59 -27.07
CA ILE A 555 -12.01 44.65 -27.31
C ILE A 555 -11.39 45.43 -26.15
N VAL A 556 -10.46 44.81 -25.42
CA VAL A 556 -9.71 45.47 -24.35
C VAL A 556 -8.27 45.64 -24.82
N LEU A 557 -7.80 46.88 -24.95
CA LEU A 557 -6.44 47.15 -25.36
C LEU A 557 -5.49 47.08 -24.14
N PRO A 558 -4.27 46.54 -24.30
CA PRO A 558 -3.34 46.34 -23.19
C PRO A 558 -2.81 47.65 -22.64
N GLU A 559 -2.55 47.72 -21.33
CA GLU A 559 -2.01 48.91 -20.65
C GLU A 559 -0.67 49.41 -21.20
N GLY A 560 0.05 48.61 -22.00
CA GLY A 560 1.22 49.09 -22.71
C GLY A 560 0.93 49.88 -24.01
N CYS A 561 -0.32 50.01 -24.43
CA CYS A 561 -0.72 50.71 -25.66
C CYS A 561 -0.83 52.23 -25.44
N THR A 562 0.15 53.01 -25.93
CA THR A 562 0.20 54.46 -25.72
C THR A 562 -0.60 55.30 -26.72
N SER A 563 -1.00 54.72 -27.87
CA SER A 563 -1.76 55.44 -28.90
C SER A 563 -2.57 54.52 -29.79
N VAL A 564 -3.71 54.98 -30.28
CA VAL A 564 -4.55 54.25 -31.25
C VAL A 564 -4.13 54.63 -32.68
N ALA A 565 -3.57 53.69 -33.43
CA ALA A 565 -2.97 53.90 -34.74
C ALA A 565 -3.96 54.28 -35.85
N THR A 566 -3.43 54.72 -37.01
CA THR A 566 -4.26 55.22 -38.10
C THR A 566 -5.16 54.11 -38.66
N GLY A 567 -6.46 54.40 -38.78
CA GLY A 567 -7.45 53.42 -39.23
C GLY A 567 -7.63 52.20 -38.32
N ALA A 568 -7.09 52.17 -37.10
CA ALA A 568 -7.05 50.97 -36.25
C ALA A 568 -8.40 50.25 -36.12
N PHE A 569 -9.49 50.99 -35.93
CA PHE A 569 -10.86 50.48 -35.83
C PHE A 569 -11.74 50.97 -36.99
N GLU A 570 -11.16 51.35 -38.14
CA GLU A 570 -11.93 51.84 -39.27
C GLU A 570 -12.95 50.78 -39.73
N LYS A 571 -14.23 51.17 -39.82
CA LYS A 571 -15.37 50.30 -40.18
C LYS A 571 -15.54 49.08 -39.26
N ALA A 572 -14.98 49.11 -38.06
CA ALA A 572 -15.19 48.06 -37.07
C ALA A 572 -16.63 48.13 -36.50
N ILE A 573 -17.21 46.99 -36.15
CA ILE A 573 -18.52 46.86 -35.50
C ILE A 573 -18.30 46.16 -34.17
N VAL A 574 -18.28 46.90 -33.08
CA VAL A 574 -17.89 46.39 -31.76
C VAL A 574 -18.90 46.83 -30.72
N ARG A 575 -19.30 45.96 -29.79
CA ARG A 575 -20.15 46.39 -28.68
C ARG A 575 -19.37 47.31 -27.73
N THR A 576 -18.29 46.84 -27.11
CA THR A 576 -17.47 47.66 -26.20
C THR A 576 -16.01 47.74 -26.66
N ILE A 577 -15.43 48.94 -26.70
CA ILE A 577 -13.98 49.13 -26.84
C ILE A 577 -13.45 49.79 -25.58
N GLU A 578 -12.47 49.16 -24.93
CA GLU A 578 -11.80 49.71 -23.76
C GLU A 578 -10.38 50.14 -24.13
N LEU A 579 -10.13 51.44 -23.98
CA LEU A 579 -8.82 52.05 -24.17
C LEU A 579 -8.15 52.18 -22.80
N PRO A 580 -6.90 51.69 -22.64
CA PRO A 580 -6.20 51.68 -21.36
C PRO A 580 -5.83 53.08 -20.91
N SER A 581 -5.40 53.17 -19.65
CA SER A 581 -5.05 54.45 -19.03
C SER A 581 -3.89 55.19 -19.70
N THR A 582 -3.05 54.45 -20.44
CA THR A 582 -1.84 54.95 -21.08
C THR A 582 -2.05 55.53 -22.48
N VAL A 583 -3.24 55.39 -23.08
CA VAL A 583 -3.53 55.99 -24.38
C VAL A 583 -3.53 57.51 -24.25
N SER A 584 -2.53 58.14 -24.86
CA SER A 584 -2.35 59.60 -24.86
C SER A 584 -2.63 60.24 -26.22
N PHE A 585 -2.79 59.43 -27.27
CA PHE A 585 -2.95 59.92 -28.64
C PHE A 585 -3.87 59.04 -29.51
N LEU A 586 -4.71 59.68 -30.32
CA LEU A 586 -5.56 59.06 -31.34
C LEU A 586 -5.09 59.53 -32.73
N TRP A 587 -4.58 58.60 -33.53
CA TRP A 587 -4.09 58.89 -34.88
C TRP A 587 -5.23 58.97 -35.90
N GLY A 588 -4.98 59.67 -37.01
CA GLY A 588 -6.01 59.98 -38.02
C GLY A 588 -6.79 58.74 -38.46
N THR A 589 -8.11 58.91 -38.66
CA THR A 589 -9.06 57.87 -39.09
C THR A 589 -9.20 56.64 -38.18
N CYS A 590 -8.66 56.65 -36.96
CA CYS A 590 -8.66 55.47 -36.09
C CYS A 590 -10.04 54.87 -35.79
N PHE A 591 -11.12 55.66 -35.75
CA PHE A 591 -12.51 55.20 -35.59
C PHE A 591 -13.38 55.54 -36.81
N HIS A 592 -12.80 55.78 -37.99
CA HIS A 592 -13.53 56.17 -39.20
C HIS A 592 -14.63 55.14 -39.55
N GLU A 593 -15.88 55.58 -39.68
CA GLU A 593 -17.05 54.73 -39.95
C GLU A 593 -17.27 53.56 -38.95
N ALA A 594 -16.62 53.58 -37.78
CA ALA A 594 -16.80 52.54 -36.76
C ALA A 594 -18.20 52.58 -36.17
N ARG A 595 -18.74 51.43 -35.75
CA ARG A 595 -20.02 51.30 -35.03
C ARG A 595 -19.73 50.70 -33.66
N ILE A 596 -19.84 51.52 -32.62
CA ILE A 596 -19.46 51.17 -31.26
C ILE A 596 -20.64 51.44 -30.33
N ASP A 597 -21.03 50.48 -29.50
CA ASP A 597 -22.06 50.76 -28.49
C ASP A 597 -21.45 51.53 -27.31
N ASN A 598 -20.34 51.06 -26.75
CA ASN A 598 -19.66 51.68 -25.61
C ASN A 598 -18.19 51.90 -25.93
N LEU A 599 -17.73 53.15 -25.93
CA LEU A 599 -16.31 53.48 -26.00
C LEU A 599 -15.84 53.94 -24.62
N ILE A 600 -14.95 53.18 -24.00
CA ILE A 600 -14.48 53.41 -22.63
C ILE A 600 -13.03 53.88 -22.66
N PHE A 601 -12.76 54.99 -21.98
CA PHE A 601 -11.41 55.47 -21.71
C PHE A 601 -11.09 55.24 -20.23
N HIS A 602 -9.99 54.55 -19.92
CA HIS A 602 -9.51 54.39 -18.55
C HIS A 602 -8.53 55.48 -18.11
N GLY A 603 -8.06 56.32 -19.05
CA GLY A 603 -7.11 57.40 -18.76
C GLY A 603 -7.77 58.59 -18.07
N THR A 604 -7.14 59.12 -17.03
CA THR A 604 -7.62 60.35 -16.35
C THR A 604 -7.39 61.62 -17.17
N GLN A 605 -6.57 61.54 -18.22
CA GLN A 605 -6.33 62.63 -19.16
C GLN A 605 -6.88 62.26 -20.55
N PRO A 606 -7.65 63.15 -21.19
CA PRO A 606 -8.17 62.90 -22.53
C PRO A 606 -7.01 62.83 -23.55
N PRO A 607 -7.00 61.84 -24.46
CA PRO A 607 -5.95 61.72 -25.46
C PRO A 607 -6.02 62.86 -26.50
N GLN A 608 -4.85 63.23 -27.03
CA GLN A 608 -4.76 64.21 -28.12
C GLN A 608 -5.18 63.59 -29.46
N LYS A 609 -5.68 64.43 -30.39
CA LYS A 609 -6.04 64.06 -31.76
C LYS A 609 -5.69 65.19 -32.74
N TYR A 610 -5.53 64.89 -34.03
CA TYR A 610 -5.19 65.90 -35.05
C TYR A 610 -6.38 66.75 -35.50
N GLY A 611 -7.59 66.19 -35.57
CA GLY A 611 -8.72 66.94 -36.13
C GLY A 611 -10.07 66.24 -35.95
N TYR A 612 -10.84 66.18 -37.04
CA TYR A 612 -12.15 65.51 -37.07
C TYR A 612 -12.10 64.11 -37.71
N TRP A 613 -11.00 63.77 -38.39
CA TRP A 613 -10.87 62.56 -39.20
C TRP A 613 -10.92 61.29 -38.37
N GLU A 614 -10.46 61.34 -37.12
CA GLU A 614 -10.39 60.24 -36.16
C GLU A 614 -11.76 59.59 -35.92
N PHE A 615 -12.82 60.39 -35.86
CA PHE A 615 -14.20 59.94 -35.61
C PHE A 615 -15.14 60.18 -36.80
N LEU A 616 -14.61 60.46 -37.99
CA LEU A 616 -15.43 60.77 -39.15
C LEU A 616 -16.38 59.60 -39.47
N GLY A 617 -17.68 59.86 -39.51
CA GLY A 617 -18.69 58.83 -39.78
C GLY A 617 -18.86 57.77 -38.68
N ALA A 618 -18.16 57.91 -37.54
CA ALA A 618 -18.27 56.98 -36.42
C ALA A 618 -19.67 57.08 -35.77
N LYS A 619 -20.26 55.93 -35.46
CA LYS A 619 -21.52 55.79 -34.74
C LYS A 619 -21.24 55.17 -33.38
N ILE A 620 -21.05 56.03 -32.38
CA ILE A 620 -20.84 55.64 -30.99
C ILE A 620 -22.13 55.91 -30.22
N LYS A 621 -22.64 54.98 -29.40
CA LYS A 621 -23.83 55.22 -28.56
C LYS A 621 -23.49 55.91 -27.24
N HIS A 622 -22.49 55.39 -26.52
CA HIS A 622 -22.06 55.89 -25.21
C HIS A 622 -20.54 56.03 -25.14
N ILE A 623 -20.07 57.08 -24.45
CA ILE A 623 -18.67 57.26 -24.09
C ILE A 623 -18.55 57.30 -22.57
N TYR A 624 -17.77 56.39 -22.00
CA TYR A 624 -17.50 56.32 -20.55
C TYR A 624 -16.05 56.69 -20.25
N VAL A 625 -15.86 57.46 -19.18
CA VAL A 625 -14.55 57.98 -18.75
C VAL A 625 -14.45 57.93 -17.22
N PRO A 626 -13.26 57.98 -16.60
CA PRO A 626 -13.14 57.93 -15.14
C PRO A 626 -13.97 59.03 -14.50
N ASP A 627 -14.68 58.71 -13.41
CA ASP A 627 -15.67 59.59 -12.78
C ASP A 627 -15.11 60.98 -12.46
N GLU A 628 -13.87 61.04 -12.00
CA GLU A 628 -13.15 62.27 -11.68
C GLU A 628 -12.73 63.08 -12.91
N SER A 629 -12.79 62.50 -14.11
CA SER A 629 -12.26 63.06 -15.35
C SER A 629 -13.36 63.52 -16.32
N VAL A 630 -14.64 63.34 -15.99
CA VAL A 630 -15.78 63.70 -16.86
C VAL A 630 -15.69 65.15 -17.36
N GLU A 631 -15.39 66.11 -16.49
CA GLU A 631 -15.27 67.53 -16.89
C GLU A 631 -14.04 67.80 -17.77
N SER A 632 -12.95 67.04 -17.57
CA SER A 632 -11.74 67.13 -18.40
C SER A 632 -12.01 66.65 -19.82
N TYR A 633 -12.68 65.50 -19.97
CA TYR A 633 -13.09 64.97 -21.27
C TYR A 633 -14.14 65.85 -21.96
N ARG A 634 -15.10 66.41 -21.20
CA ARG A 634 -16.06 67.39 -21.73
C ARG A 634 -15.36 68.64 -22.27
N SER A 635 -14.34 69.12 -21.56
CA SER A 635 -13.55 70.29 -21.98
C SER A 635 -12.68 70.00 -23.21
N ALA A 636 -12.11 68.80 -23.31
CA ALA A 636 -11.32 68.37 -24.46
C ALA A 636 -12.18 68.14 -25.73
N ASN A 637 -13.48 67.86 -25.54
CA ASN A 637 -14.47 67.78 -26.61
C ASN A 637 -14.03 66.89 -27.79
N LEU A 638 -13.61 65.66 -27.48
CA LEU A 638 -13.09 64.73 -28.47
C LEU A 638 -14.12 64.37 -29.55
N VAL A 639 -15.39 64.23 -29.13
CA VAL A 639 -16.53 63.83 -29.95
C VAL A 639 -17.71 64.80 -29.70
N PRO A 640 -17.79 65.92 -30.45
CA PRO A 640 -18.70 67.03 -30.12
C PRO A 640 -20.21 66.76 -30.13
N TRP A 641 -20.63 65.58 -30.58
CA TRP A 641 -22.04 65.19 -30.71
C TRP A 641 -22.48 64.15 -29.66
N LEU A 642 -21.62 63.81 -28.70
CA LEU A 642 -21.92 62.86 -27.62
C LEU A 642 -21.56 63.44 -26.25
N GLU A 643 -22.29 62.99 -25.23
CA GLU A 643 -21.95 63.28 -23.84
C GLU A 643 -20.93 62.27 -23.30
N TYR A 644 -20.19 62.71 -22.28
CA TYR A 644 -19.26 61.86 -21.53
C TYR A 644 -19.91 61.44 -20.22
N GLU A 645 -20.06 60.13 -20.04
CA GLU A 645 -20.69 59.53 -18.86
C GLU A 645 -19.61 59.03 -17.88
N PRO A 646 -19.84 59.13 -16.56
CA PRO A 646 -18.94 58.55 -15.57
C PRO A 646 -18.92 57.02 -15.72
N LEU A 647 -17.73 56.42 -15.61
CA LEU A 647 -17.50 54.98 -15.74
C LEU A 647 -18.32 54.17 -14.73
N SER A 648 -18.61 54.72 -13.55
CA SER A 648 -19.51 54.09 -12.58
C SER A 648 -20.90 53.77 -13.12
N LYS A 649 -21.41 54.51 -14.12
CA LYS A 649 -22.70 54.19 -14.77
C LYS A 649 -22.64 52.99 -15.70
N TYR A 650 -21.48 52.66 -16.23
CA TYR A 650 -21.32 51.46 -17.06
C TYR A 650 -21.34 50.18 -16.21
N HIS A 651 -20.84 50.28 -14.97
CA HIS A 651 -20.77 49.16 -14.03
C HIS A 651 -22.02 49.00 -13.15
N SER A 652 -22.95 49.97 -13.17
CA SER A 652 -24.24 49.94 -12.47
C SER A 652 -25.35 49.32 -13.31
#